data_AF-A0A945SC08-F1
#
_entry.id   AF-A0A945SC08-F1
#
_cell.length_a   1.000
_cell.length_b   1.000
_cell.length_c   1.000
_cell.angle_alpha   90.00
_cell.angle_beta   90.00
_cell.angle_gamma   90.00
#
_symmetry.space_group_name_H-M   'P 1'
#
loop_
_entity.id
_entity.type
_entity.pdbx_description
1 polymer ?
#
loop_
_entity_poly.entity_id
_entity_poly.type
_entity_poly.pdbx_seq_one_letter_code
_entity_poly.pdbx_strand_id
1 'polypeptide(L)'
;MSMQLAVLPAVVAASCRAVGCGLAASILLFSGARTASGEPLPWHAAVEPGEHPICGKQPELVLQHPEERVTPGQEVTQLAEQLSRPRSASETAEMVVDYPLDEAVFPPAFPPPTFIWHDADRTTDSWHIAIATPTGVTIASVLVPGDAPRGINPPDANELTSPDAVYAPNAYEKCELRWRPSKALWDALQRASRDTTLTLTVTGIRSQAPGRPLSSGHVRFKTASDPVGAPIFFRLVPLPFGYAVSHLHTIRWVLGDIESGRPPKLLLTNMNLCGNCHSFTPDGQTLAMDVDYGSDKGSYVISEIAPKTILRSEDVISWSDYRREDGEFTFGLLAKISPCGRYVISTVKDRSVFTTAKDLWYSQKFFPIKGVLVVHDRERKSFEALPGASDPAYVQSSPEWSPDGKTVLFSRAKAQDLAGLPDPKAVILPPEYVNRFFQEGKAFTYDIYRVPFNDGRGGKPEALAGASGNGNSNFFPRYSPDGKWVVFCRASTYMLLQPDSTLHIMPASGGTARKMRCNLDGKMNSWHSWSPNGRWLVFSSKAAGPFTQLWLTHVDAQGGDSPPVLLETLTSANRAANIPEFVNLAPGQLQQMEQQFEDAFMLFREGELHQRFGRRKEAIAAYRRVLKVDPKHGVSLYGLAECLLELNQLEEALTSAKQLLEVMPKSWGPYSLIGRILVDARRYKQARDYLLKACSINGRHPRTAASLAWLYATCPVDELRDGKRALDIAQKVYADHGETALLYPDILAAAWAESGDPAKAVDILEQATRDWRAKGQNVPPILERHLAVFRQGKPFRMPK
;
A
#
# COMPACT_ATOMS: atom_id res chain seq x y z
N MET A 1 9.88 -35.90 24.38
CA MET A 1 9.42 -35.26 25.63
C MET A 1 8.80 -33.91 25.26
N SER A 2 7.53 -33.83 24.87
CA SER A 2 6.33 -33.74 25.73
C SER A 2 6.23 -32.46 26.57
N MET A 3 5.98 -31.31 25.93
CA MET A 3 5.22 -30.16 26.47
C MET A 3 5.17 -29.05 25.41
N GLN A 4 4.02 -28.85 24.74
CA GLN A 4 3.54 -27.62 24.09
C GLN A 4 2.44 -28.01 23.07
N LEU A 5 1.18 -28.04 23.53
CA LEU A 5 -0.03 -28.02 22.69
C LEU A 5 -1.26 -27.91 23.59
N ALA A 6 -1.21 -26.98 24.54
CA ALA A 6 -2.26 -26.74 25.54
C ALA A 6 -2.58 -25.25 25.63
N VAL A 7 -2.88 -24.59 24.50
CA VAL A 7 -3.61 -23.32 24.47
C VAL A 7 -4.39 -23.23 23.14
N LEU A 8 -5.66 -23.62 23.14
CA LEU A 8 -6.69 -23.28 22.12
C LEU A 8 -8.04 -23.84 22.65
N PRO A 9 -8.87 -23.02 23.33
CA PRO A 9 -9.43 -21.80 22.76
C PRO A 9 -9.36 -20.60 23.71
N ALA A 10 -8.53 -19.61 23.41
CA ALA A 10 -8.63 -18.30 24.06
C ALA A 10 -8.37 -17.14 23.09
N VAL A 11 -8.16 -17.44 21.80
CA VAL A 11 -7.77 -16.45 20.79
C VAL A 11 -8.95 -16.03 19.89
N VAL A 12 -10.16 -16.55 20.14
CA VAL A 12 -11.39 -16.22 19.37
C VAL A 12 -12.35 -15.31 20.19
N ALA A 13 -11.95 -14.82 21.37
CA ALA A 13 -12.82 -13.97 22.20
C ALA A 13 -12.11 -12.81 22.93
N ALA A 14 -10.96 -12.33 22.43
CA ALA A 14 -10.26 -11.17 22.99
C ALA A 14 -9.73 -10.25 21.87
N SER A 15 -10.63 -9.78 21.00
CA SER A 15 -10.36 -8.65 20.09
C SER A 15 -11.59 -7.76 19.86
N CYS A 16 -12.62 -7.89 20.71
CA CYS A 16 -13.80 -7.03 20.74
C CYS A 16 -14.15 -6.64 22.18
N ARG A 17 -13.26 -5.86 22.84
CA ARG A 17 -13.64 -4.94 23.92
C ARG A 17 -12.68 -3.75 23.92
N ALA A 18 -12.94 -2.80 23.03
CA ALA A 18 -12.58 -1.39 23.23
C ALA A 18 -13.20 -0.48 22.14
N VAL A 19 -14.46 -0.68 21.72
CA VAL A 19 -15.23 0.42 21.10
C VAL A 19 -16.71 0.20 21.40
N GLY A 20 -17.20 0.91 22.42
CA GLY A 20 -18.61 1.15 22.68
C GLY A 20 -18.74 2.62 23.08
N CYS A 21 -19.45 3.40 22.26
CA CYS A 21 -19.59 4.85 22.35
C CYS A 21 -20.14 5.35 23.69
N GLY A 22 -19.61 6.50 24.14
CA GLY A 22 -20.17 7.35 25.19
C GLY A 22 -19.31 8.61 25.34
N LEU A 23 -19.84 9.76 24.92
CA LEU A 23 -19.22 11.07 24.74
C LEU A 23 -18.42 11.61 25.95
N ALA A 24 -17.26 12.24 25.70
CA ALA A 24 -17.09 13.70 25.83
C ALA A 24 -15.63 14.13 25.61
N ALA A 25 -15.48 15.23 24.88
CA ALA A 25 -14.28 16.02 24.57
C ALA A 25 -13.02 15.82 25.43
N SER A 26 -11.91 15.51 24.76
CA SER A 26 -10.60 16.15 25.02
C SER A 26 -9.74 16.01 23.76
N ILE A 27 -9.75 17.08 22.98
CA ILE A 27 -8.77 17.38 21.93
C ILE A 27 -7.40 17.45 22.63
N LEU A 28 -6.53 16.46 22.42
CA LEU A 28 -5.10 16.61 22.70
C LEU A 28 -4.41 16.86 21.37
N LEU A 29 -4.20 18.14 21.13
CA LEU A 29 -3.35 18.71 20.10
C LEU A 29 -2.01 17.98 20.06
N PHE A 30 -1.65 17.50 18.87
CA PHE A 30 -0.29 17.15 18.53
C PHE A 30 0.60 18.39 18.74
N SER A 31 1.52 18.32 19.70
CA SER A 31 2.70 19.19 19.78
C SER A 31 3.92 18.27 19.71
N GLY A 32 4.97 18.47 18.94
CA GLY A 32 5.36 19.53 18.01
C GLY A 32 6.88 19.43 17.92
N ALA A 33 7.43 18.91 16.81
CA ALA A 33 8.86 19.03 16.54
C ALA A 33 9.14 20.48 16.14
N ARG A 34 10.08 21.12 16.84
CA ARG A 34 10.43 22.53 16.67
C ARG A 34 11.72 22.68 15.87
N THR A 35 11.89 23.82 15.19
CA THR A 35 13.17 24.24 14.62
C THR A 35 14.20 24.52 15.72
N ALA A 36 15.48 24.72 15.35
CA ALA A 36 16.51 25.19 16.27
C ALA A 36 16.21 26.57 16.89
N SER A 37 15.24 27.32 16.33
CA SER A 37 14.73 28.60 16.85
C SER A 37 13.43 28.46 17.68
N GLY A 38 12.95 27.24 17.92
CA GLY A 38 11.79 27.00 18.78
C GLY A 38 10.42 27.20 18.11
N GLU A 39 10.35 27.40 16.80
CA GLU A 39 9.09 27.50 16.05
C GLU A 39 8.57 26.12 15.66
N PRO A 40 7.24 25.88 15.67
CA PRO A 40 6.67 24.65 15.11
C PRO A 40 7.04 24.53 13.63
N LEU A 41 7.50 23.35 13.19
CA LEU A 41 7.62 23.06 11.76
C LEU A 41 6.24 23.22 11.11
N PRO A 42 6.09 23.91 9.97
CA PRO A 42 4.80 24.14 9.33
C PRO A 42 4.34 22.87 8.60
N TRP A 43 3.99 21.83 9.34
CA TRP A 43 3.28 20.66 8.83
C TRP A 43 1.85 20.77 9.33
N HIS A 44 0.92 20.97 8.39
CA HIS A 44 -0.46 21.46 8.57
C HIS A 44 -0.62 22.98 8.62
N ALA A 45 -0.15 23.69 7.59
CA ALA A 45 -1.07 24.65 6.99
C ALA A 45 -1.98 23.87 6.04
N ALA A 46 -2.95 23.13 6.62
CA ALA A 46 -4.25 23.13 5.97
C ALA A 46 -4.60 24.61 5.94
N VAL A 47 -4.48 25.24 4.78
CA VAL A 47 -5.02 26.59 4.58
C VAL A 47 -6.43 26.51 5.13
N GLU A 48 -6.72 27.36 6.11
CA GLU A 48 -8.04 27.46 6.73
C GLU A 48 -9.11 27.47 5.63
N PRO A 49 -10.35 27.01 5.90
CA PRO A 49 -11.44 27.21 4.94
C PRO A 49 -11.64 28.71 4.70
N GLY A 50 -10.99 29.22 3.66
CA GLY A 50 -10.91 30.62 3.26
C GLY A 50 -10.41 30.69 1.81
N GLU A 51 -10.72 31.79 1.12
CA GLU A 51 -10.28 32.02 -0.26
C GLU A 51 -8.74 32.10 -0.31
N HIS A 52 -8.08 31.32 -1.17
CA HIS A 52 -6.64 31.46 -1.40
C HIS A 52 -6.37 32.78 -2.14
N PRO A 53 -5.34 33.58 -1.79
CA PRO A 53 -5.10 34.90 -2.39
C PRO A 53 -4.97 34.90 -3.92
N ILE A 54 -4.46 33.79 -4.48
CA ILE A 54 -4.26 33.59 -5.93
C ILE A 54 -5.52 33.00 -6.60
N CYS A 55 -6.53 32.54 -5.86
CA CYS A 55 -7.77 32.06 -6.46
C CYS A 55 -8.75 33.22 -6.67
N GLY A 56 -8.90 33.68 -7.91
CA GLY A 56 -9.98 34.59 -8.29
C GLY A 56 -11.39 33.97 -8.28
N LYS A 57 -12.43 34.80 -8.42
CA LYS A 57 -13.82 34.31 -8.56
C LYS A 57 -13.98 33.59 -9.90
N GLN A 58 -14.68 32.46 -9.88
CA GLN A 58 -14.91 31.61 -11.04
C GLN A 58 -15.87 32.28 -12.04
N PRO A 59 -15.54 32.38 -13.33
CA PRO A 59 -16.49 32.82 -14.33
C PRO A 59 -17.56 31.75 -14.59
N GLU A 60 -18.84 32.13 -14.45
CA GLU A 60 -19.99 31.32 -14.88
C GLU A 60 -20.23 31.53 -16.39
N LEU A 61 -19.39 31.00 -17.29
CA LEU A 61 -19.76 30.97 -18.71
C LEU A 61 -19.00 29.93 -19.54
N VAL A 62 -19.78 29.18 -20.32
CA VAL A 62 -19.39 28.05 -21.18
C VAL A 62 -19.27 28.53 -22.62
N LEU A 63 -18.10 28.36 -23.25
CA LEU A 63 -17.90 28.44 -24.70
C LEU A 63 -16.92 27.36 -25.21
N GLN A 64 -17.05 27.05 -26.51
CA GLN A 64 -16.60 25.85 -27.21
C GLN A 64 -15.08 25.56 -27.21
N HIS A 65 -14.72 24.36 -27.64
CA HIS A 65 -13.37 23.77 -27.72
C HIS A 65 -12.24 24.74 -28.13
N PRO A 66 -11.03 24.62 -27.55
CA PRO A 66 -9.88 25.47 -27.90
C PRO A 66 -9.50 25.35 -29.38
N GLU A 67 -9.29 26.49 -30.04
CA GLU A 67 -8.75 26.53 -31.41
C GLU A 67 -7.21 26.46 -31.37
N GLU A 68 -6.65 25.31 -31.72
CA GLU A 68 -5.20 25.11 -31.82
C GLU A 68 -4.70 25.28 -33.27
N ARG A 69 -3.66 26.09 -33.48
CA ARG A 69 -3.01 26.25 -34.80
C ARG A 69 -1.51 26.08 -34.70
N VAL A 70 -0.97 25.15 -35.49
CA VAL A 70 0.46 24.98 -35.73
C VAL A 70 0.82 25.95 -36.85
N THR A 71 1.48 27.06 -36.52
CA THR A 71 1.61 28.28 -37.35
C THR A 71 0.32 29.13 -37.34
N PRO A 72 0.23 30.15 -36.47
CA PRO A 72 -0.97 30.98 -36.38
C PRO A 72 -1.20 31.81 -37.66
N GLY A 73 -2.48 32.00 -38.00
CA GLY A 73 -2.87 32.93 -39.07
C GLY A 73 -2.55 34.39 -38.69
N GLN A 74 -2.50 35.29 -39.67
CA GLN A 74 -2.05 36.69 -39.46
C GLN A 74 -2.76 37.39 -38.30
N GLU A 75 -4.08 37.21 -38.13
CA GLU A 75 -4.86 37.82 -37.05
C GLU A 75 -4.43 37.33 -35.66
N VAL A 76 -4.17 36.03 -35.52
CA VAL A 76 -3.74 35.41 -34.25
C VAL A 76 -2.29 35.80 -33.93
N THR A 77 -1.45 35.95 -34.95
CA THR A 77 -0.09 36.46 -34.82
C THR A 77 -0.08 37.94 -34.40
N GLN A 78 -0.96 38.76 -34.98
CA GLN A 78 -1.13 40.17 -34.59
C GLN A 78 -1.60 40.31 -33.14
N LEU A 79 -2.54 39.47 -32.69
CA LEU A 79 -2.97 39.45 -31.29
C LEU A 79 -1.82 39.05 -30.35
N ALA A 80 -1.06 38.01 -30.70
CA ALA A 80 0.11 37.60 -29.93
C ALA A 80 1.17 38.73 -29.84
N GLU A 81 1.46 39.39 -30.96
CA GLU A 81 2.34 40.55 -31.02
C GLU A 81 1.82 41.70 -30.15
N GLN A 82 0.52 41.99 -30.21
CA GLN A 82 -0.13 43.04 -29.41
C GLN A 82 -0.03 42.75 -27.91
N LEU A 83 -0.23 41.49 -27.50
CA LEU A 83 -0.17 41.05 -26.11
C LEU A 83 1.27 40.95 -25.58
N SER A 84 2.25 40.66 -26.44
CA SER A 84 3.67 40.57 -26.07
C SER A 84 4.38 41.91 -25.85
N ARG A 85 3.71 43.06 -26.08
CA ARG A 85 4.33 44.38 -25.90
C ARG A 85 4.61 44.64 -24.41
N PRO A 86 5.83 45.05 -24.04
CA PRO A 86 6.19 45.27 -22.64
C PRO A 86 5.32 46.36 -22.00
N ARG A 87 4.73 46.04 -20.84
CA ARG A 87 3.96 46.96 -20.00
C ARG A 87 4.56 47.03 -18.59
N SER A 88 4.18 48.04 -17.82
CA SER A 88 4.67 48.19 -16.45
C SER A 88 4.15 47.04 -15.57
N ALA A 89 5.01 46.45 -14.73
CA ALA A 89 4.65 45.34 -13.85
C ALA A 89 3.55 45.70 -12.82
N SER A 90 3.22 46.99 -12.65
CA SER A 90 2.15 47.44 -11.76
C SER A 90 0.75 47.40 -12.39
N GLU A 91 0.60 47.00 -13.66
CA GLU A 91 -0.67 47.03 -14.40
C GLU A 91 -1.36 45.67 -14.59
N THR A 92 -0.70 44.55 -14.28
CA THR A 92 -1.24 43.19 -14.45
C THR A 92 -1.22 42.40 -13.14
N ALA A 93 -2.24 41.60 -12.90
CA ALA A 93 -2.31 40.69 -11.75
C ALA A 93 -1.28 39.56 -11.86
N GLU A 94 -1.00 38.92 -10.73
CA GLU A 94 -0.08 37.79 -10.62
C GLU A 94 -0.68 36.51 -11.25
N MET A 95 0.14 35.77 -12.01
CA MET A 95 -0.19 34.45 -12.52
C MET A 95 1.00 33.52 -12.28
N VAL A 96 0.72 32.31 -11.81
CA VAL A 96 1.71 31.27 -11.53
C VAL A 96 1.50 30.11 -12.50
N VAL A 97 2.53 29.72 -13.24
CA VAL A 97 2.51 28.49 -14.06
C VAL A 97 3.13 27.37 -13.22
N ASP A 98 2.28 26.51 -12.64
CA ASP A 98 2.70 25.45 -11.71
C ASP A 98 3.35 24.26 -12.40
N TYR A 99 2.89 23.93 -13.62
CA TYR A 99 3.43 22.80 -14.36
C TYR A 99 3.31 23.00 -15.89
N PRO A 100 4.32 22.59 -16.68
CA PRO A 100 5.63 22.08 -16.25
C PRO A 100 6.42 23.15 -15.49
N LEU A 101 7.43 22.71 -14.75
CA LEU A 101 8.33 23.66 -14.09
C LEU A 101 9.23 24.35 -15.11
N ASP A 102 9.64 25.58 -14.78
CA ASP A 102 10.53 26.36 -15.62
C ASP A 102 11.87 25.64 -15.85
N GLU A 103 12.29 25.59 -17.11
CA GLU A 103 13.43 24.82 -17.62
C GLU A 103 13.24 23.28 -17.63
N ALA A 104 12.01 22.78 -17.60
CA ALA A 104 11.73 21.36 -17.77
C ALA A 104 12.29 20.79 -19.09
N VAL A 105 12.75 19.54 -19.03
CA VAL A 105 13.28 18.79 -20.17
C VAL A 105 12.42 17.56 -20.40
N PHE A 106 11.73 17.52 -21.55
CA PHE A 106 10.90 16.39 -21.95
C PHE A 106 11.71 15.37 -22.75
N PRO A 107 11.45 14.06 -22.59
CA PRO A 107 12.04 13.07 -23.49
C PRO A 107 11.44 13.16 -24.90
N PRO A 108 12.16 12.67 -25.93
CA PRO A 108 11.59 12.57 -27.26
C PRO A 108 10.36 11.63 -27.23
N ALA A 109 9.39 11.89 -28.10
CA ALA A 109 8.13 11.13 -28.19
C ALA A 109 7.26 11.12 -26.92
N PHE A 110 7.58 11.96 -25.92
CA PHE A 110 6.74 12.13 -24.73
C PHE A 110 5.28 12.45 -25.10
N PRO A 111 4.29 11.86 -24.41
CA PRO A 111 2.88 12.20 -24.60
C PRO A 111 2.63 13.69 -24.30
N PRO A 112 1.60 14.33 -24.91
CA PRO A 112 1.28 15.72 -24.62
C PRO A 112 1.03 15.93 -23.12
N PRO A 113 1.78 16.80 -22.42
CA PRO A 113 1.59 17.06 -21.00
C PRO A 113 0.39 17.99 -20.76
N THR A 114 -0.23 17.88 -19.59
CA THR A 114 -1.21 18.86 -19.12
C THR A 114 -0.45 20.05 -18.52
N PHE A 115 -0.55 21.24 -19.09
CA PHE A 115 -0.08 22.50 -18.49
C PHE A 115 -1.06 22.96 -17.42
N ILE A 116 -0.56 23.47 -16.30
CA ILE A 116 -1.33 23.91 -15.13
C ILE A 116 -0.86 25.30 -14.71
N TRP A 117 -1.81 26.19 -14.44
CA TRP A 117 -1.54 27.51 -13.90
C TRP A 117 -2.68 28.00 -12.98
N HIS A 118 -2.36 29.03 -12.21
CA HIS A 118 -3.30 29.79 -11.38
C HIS A 118 -3.25 31.27 -11.73
N ASP A 119 -4.41 31.90 -11.72
CA ASP A 119 -4.58 33.30 -12.11
C ASP A 119 -5.26 34.08 -10.99
N ALA A 120 -4.56 35.08 -10.45
CA ALA A 120 -5.09 35.92 -9.38
C ALA A 120 -6.14 36.93 -9.89
N ASP A 121 -6.19 37.21 -11.21
CA ASP A 121 -7.17 38.15 -11.76
C ASP A 121 -8.58 37.54 -11.75
N ARG A 122 -9.48 38.18 -11.00
CA ARG A 122 -10.87 37.71 -10.85
C ARG A 122 -11.78 38.05 -12.04
N THR A 123 -11.27 38.74 -13.06
CA THR A 123 -12.06 39.26 -14.19
C THR A 123 -11.71 38.63 -15.53
N THR A 124 -10.68 37.77 -15.54
CA THR A 124 -10.25 36.98 -16.68
C THR A 124 -11.28 35.89 -16.98
N ASP A 125 -11.64 35.76 -18.26
CA ASP A 125 -12.60 34.75 -18.73
C ASP A 125 -11.99 33.83 -19.82
N SER A 126 -10.80 34.16 -20.32
CA SER A 126 -10.10 33.45 -21.39
C SER A 126 -8.59 33.61 -21.23
N TRP A 127 -7.82 32.62 -21.67
CA TRP A 127 -6.36 32.64 -21.62
C TRP A 127 -5.76 32.47 -23.02
N HIS A 128 -4.87 33.38 -23.37
CA HIS A 128 -4.06 33.28 -24.57
C HIS A 128 -2.73 32.61 -24.24
N ILE A 129 -2.36 31.57 -24.99
CA ILE A 129 -1.11 30.83 -24.84
C ILE A 129 -0.27 31.06 -26.08
N ALA A 130 0.86 31.76 -25.92
CA ALA A 130 1.84 31.98 -26.97
C ALA A 130 3.09 31.14 -26.71
N ILE A 131 3.62 30.48 -27.74
CA ILE A 131 4.85 29.70 -27.63
C ILE A 131 5.84 30.22 -28.65
N ALA A 132 7.00 30.67 -28.16
CA ALA A 132 8.01 31.32 -28.98
C ALA A 132 9.41 30.74 -28.76
N THR A 133 10.24 30.90 -29.78
CA THR A 133 11.69 30.70 -29.70
C THR A 133 12.37 31.82 -28.92
N PRO A 134 13.64 31.67 -28.50
CA PRO A 134 14.40 32.74 -27.84
C PRO A 134 14.59 33.98 -28.73
N THR A 135 14.49 33.83 -30.06
CA THR A 135 14.56 34.93 -31.02
C THR A 135 13.22 35.66 -31.21
N GLY A 136 12.17 35.29 -30.44
CA GLY A 136 10.85 35.92 -30.49
C GLY A 136 9.94 35.42 -31.60
N VAL A 137 10.34 34.38 -32.35
CA VAL A 137 9.47 33.78 -33.38
C VAL A 137 8.40 32.92 -32.71
N THR A 138 7.13 33.31 -32.86
CA THR A 138 5.97 32.55 -32.39
C THR A 138 5.75 31.29 -33.22
N ILE A 139 5.83 30.13 -32.58
CA ILE A 139 5.61 28.81 -33.18
C ILE A 139 4.14 28.40 -33.10
N ALA A 140 3.52 28.70 -31.96
CA ALA A 140 2.13 28.35 -31.71
C ALA A 140 1.43 29.45 -30.91
N SER A 141 0.14 29.57 -31.12
CA SER A 141 -0.72 30.53 -30.46
C SER A 141 -2.10 29.90 -30.32
N VAL A 142 -2.59 29.82 -29.08
CA VAL A 142 -3.82 29.10 -28.72
C VAL A 142 -4.66 30.00 -27.83
N LEU A 143 -5.96 30.06 -28.10
CA LEU A 143 -6.93 30.68 -27.20
C LEU A 143 -7.66 29.57 -26.45
N VAL A 144 -7.53 29.59 -25.12
CA VAL A 144 -8.19 28.66 -24.20
C VAL A 144 -9.36 29.40 -23.54
N PRO A 145 -10.61 29.13 -23.96
CA PRO A 145 -11.78 29.67 -23.29
C PRO A 145 -11.99 28.97 -21.93
N GLY A 146 -12.88 29.52 -21.09
CA GLY A 146 -13.21 29.06 -19.74
C GLY A 146 -13.42 27.55 -19.51
N ASP A 147 -13.54 27.18 -18.22
CA ASP A 147 -13.58 25.82 -17.66
C ASP A 147 -12.76 24.78 -18.44
N ALA A 148 -11.44 25.01 -18.44
CA ALA A 148 -10.45 23.96 -18.57
C ALA A 148 -10.92 22.69 -17.79
N PRO A 149 -10.77 21.48 -18.36
CA PRO A 149 -11.20 20.26 -17.69
C PRO A 149 -10.64 20.17 -16.27
N ARG A 150 -11.51 20.29 -15.27
CA ARG A 150 -11.16 20.11 -13.86
C ARG A 150 -11.23 18.62 -13.57
N GLY A 151 -10.08 17.97 -13.47
CA GLY A 151 -10.04 16.53 -13.27
C GLY A 151 -8.68 16.04 -12.80
N ILE A 152 -8.70 15.36 -11.66
CA ILE A 152 -7.65 14.40 -11.28
C ILE A 152 -7.69 13.27 -12.32
N ASN A 153 -6.56 12.62 -12.62
CA ASN A 153 -6.53 11.39 -13.43
C ASN A 153 -7.71 10.49 -13.05
N PRO A 154 -8.51 9.95 -13.99
CA PRO A 154 -9.69 9.17 -13.62
C PRO A 154 -9.30 8.06 -12.64
N PRO A 155 -10.13 7.78 -11.61
CA PRO A 155 -9.87 6.68 -10.71
C PRO A 155 -9.79 5.38 -11.52
N ASP A 156 -8.95 4.45 -11.09
CA ASP A 156 -8.92 3.11 -11.68
C ASP A 156 -10.31 2.47 -11.56
N ALA A 157 -10.94 2.18 -12.70
CA ALA A 157 -12.32 1.70 -12.83
C ALA A 157 -12.57 0.32 -12.20
N ASN A 158 -11.51 -0.41 -11.83
CA ASN A 158 -11.62 -1.66 -11.09
C ASN A 158 -11.60 -1.37 -9.57
N GLU A 159 -12.76 -0.91 -9.08
CA GLU A 159 -13.06 -0.29 -7.78
C GLU A 159 -12.90 -1.21 -6.54
N LEU A 160 -11.67 -1.28 -6.00
CA LEU A 160 -11.48 -1.52 -4.57
C LEU A 160 -10.54 -0.45 -4.04
N THR A 161 -11.08 0.73 -3.75
CA THR A 161 -10.44 1.75 -2.92
C THR A 161 -10.86 1.55 -1.48
N SER A 162 -10.02 1.99 -0.53
CA SER A 162 -10.49 2.07 0.86
C SER A 162 -11.69 3.04 0.92
N PRO A 163 -12.77 2.72 1.65
CA PRO A 163 -13.85 3.69 1.92
C PRO A 163 -13.34 4.99 2.55
N ASP A 164 -12.18 4.91 3.22
CA ASP A 164 -11.51 6.04 3.89
C ASP A 164 -10.58 6.83 2.95
N ALA A 165 -10.45 6.47 1.67
CA ALA A 165 -9.47 7.03 0.72
C ALA A 165 -10.00 8.23 -0.10
N VAL A 166 -10.75 9.14 0.51
CA VAL A 166 -11.24 10.33 -0.19
C VAL A 166 -10.24 11.47 -0.02
N TYR A 167 -9.42 11.72 -1.04
CA TYR A 167 -8.65 12.96 -1.09
C TYR A 167 -9.56 14.11 -1.51
N ALA A 168 -9.68 15.12 -0.65
CA ALA A 168 -10.40 16.34 -0.96
C ALA A 168 -9.38 17.43 -1.37
N PRO A 169 -9.44 17.96 -2.60
CA PRO A 169 -8.55 19.03 -3.02
C PRO A 169 -8.71 20.28 -2.13
N ASN A 170 -7.59 20.96 -1.86
CA ASN A 170 -7.54 22.22 -1.14
C ASN A 170 -8.04 23.39 -2.02
N ALA A 171 -8.12 24.60 -1.46
CA ALA A 171 -8.63 25.77 -2.18
C ALA A 171 -7.81 26.12 -3.43
N TYR A 172 -6.49 25.99 -3.37
CA TYR A 172 -5.57 26.22 -4.49
C TYR A 172 -5.80 25.20 -5.62
N GLU A 173 -5.83 23.90 -5.28
CA GLU A 173 -6.07 22.83 -6.26
C GLU A 173 -7.43 22.96 -6.94
N LYS A 174 -8.45 23.47 -6.24
CA LYS A 174 -9.80 23.69 -6.79
C LYS A 174 -9.88 24.80 -7.84
N CYS A 175 -8.92 25.72 -7.86
CA CYS A 175 -8.88 26.84 -8.79
C CYS A 175 -7.83 26.66 -9.90
N GLU A 176 -7.27 25.45 -10.05
CA GLU A 176 -6.34 25.10 -11.14
C GLU A 176 -6.98 25.27 -12.52
N LEU A 177 -6.26 25.95 -13.39
CA LEU A 177 -6.55 26.05 -14.82
C LEU A 177 -5.64 25.10 -15.58
N ARG A 178 -6.16 24.45 -16.63
CA ARG A 178 -5.49 23.36 -17.31
C ARG A 178 -5.60 23.46 -18.83
N TRP A 179 -4.51 23.16 -19.52
CA TRP A 179 -4.54 23.00 -20.98
C TRP A 179 -3.64 21.86 -21.40
N ARG A 180 -4.14 20.98 -22.26
CA ARG A 180 -3.37 19.89 -22.85
C ARG A 180 -3.32 20.12 -24.36
N PRO A 181 -2.14 20.35 -24.97
CA PRO A 181 -2.05 20.51 -26.41
C PRO A 181 -2.49 19.22 -27.12
N SER A 182 -3.08 19.36 -28.30
CA SER A 182 -3.29 18.21 -29.19
C SER A 182 -1.97 17.50 -29.50
N LYS A 183 -2.06 16.21 -29.82
CA LYS A 183 -0.89 15.43 -30.20
C LYS A 183 -0.12 16.05 -31.37
N ALA A 184 -0.83 16.58 -32.37
CA ALA A 184 -0.22 17.23 -33.53
C ALA A 184 0.57 18.49 -33.15
N LEU A 185 -0.01 19.35 -32.30
CA LEU A 185 0.67 20.54 -31.79
C LEU A 185 1.87 20.16 -30.93
N TRP A 186 1.71 19.24 -29.98
CA TRP A 186 2.79 18.80 -29.13
C TRP A 186 3.96 18.20 -29.92
N ASP A 187 3.70 17.37 -30.92
CA ASP A 187 4.74 16.80 -31.78
C ASP A 187 5.51 17.90 -32.55
N ALA A 188 4.84 18.97 -32.95
CA ALA A 188 5.49 20.13 -33.56
C ALA A 188 6.37 20.88 -32.56
N LEU A 189 5.88 21.09 -31.33
CA LEU A 189 6.65 21.71 -30.24
C LEU A 189 7.86 20.86 -29.85
N GLN A 190 7.72 19.53 -29.79
CA GLN A 190 8.84 18.64 -29.51
C GLN A 190 9.92 18.73 -30.58
N ARG A 191 9.55 18.76 -31.87
CA ARG A 191 10.52 18.98 -32.96
C ARG A 191 11.21 20.34 -32.86
N ALA A 192 10.45 21.39 -32.62
CA ALA A 192 10.98 22.76 -32.51
C ALA A 192 11.88 22.96 -31.29
N SER A 193 11.65 22.21 -30.21
CA SER A 193 12.36 22.37 -28.93
C SER A 193 13.53 21.40 -28.72
N ARG A 194 13.96 20.65 -29.75
CA ARG A 194 15.12 19.75 -29.66
C ARG A 194 16.44 20.50 -29.46
N ASP A 195 16.63 21.55 -30.24
CA ASP A 195 17.89 22.30 -30.29
C ASP A 195 17.76 23.72 -29.72
N THR A 196 16.58 24.08 -29.22
CA THR A 196 16.32 25.38 -28.59
C THR A 196 15.35 25.25 -27.43
N THR A 197 15.50 26.13 -26.44
CA THR A 197 14.51 26.30 -25.37
C THR A 197 13.35 27.12 -25.91
N LEU A 198 12.12 26.64 -25.73
CA LEU A 198 10.91 27.40 -26.03
C LEU A 198 10.40 28.09 -24.78
N THR A 199 9.82 29.27 -24.95
CA THR A 199 9.08 29.97 -23.91
C THR A 199 7.60 29.87 -24.23
N LEU A 200 6.82 29.31 -23.31
CA LEU A 200 5.36 29.39 -23.31
C LEU A 200 4.95 30.52 -22.37
N THR A 201 4.12 31.42 -22.85
CA THR A 201 3.54 32.53 -22.09
C THR A 201 2.03 32.34 -22.06
N VAL A 202 1.46 32.32 -20.86
CA VAL A 202 0.02 32.35 -20.62
C VAL A 202 -0.36 33.79 -20.29
N THR A 203 -1.39 34.32 -20.92
CA THR A 203 -1.86 35.68 -20.71
C THR A 203 -3.37 35.67 -20.50
N GLY A 204 -3.82 36.12 -19.33
CA GLY A 204 -5.24 36.26 -19.02
C GLY A 204 -5.80 37.49 -19.71
N ILE A 205 -6.95 37.33 -20.37
CA ILE A 205 -7.65 38.39 -21.09
C ILE A 205 -9.15 38.33 -20.79
N ARG A 206 -9.84 39.43 -21.14
CA ARG A 206 -11.29 39.43 -21.28
C ARG A 206 -11.64 39.15 -22.73
N SER A 207 -12.50 38.18 -22.99
CA SER A 207 -12.98 37.78 -24.30
C SER A 207 -13.55 38.95 -25.11
N GLN A 208 -14.21 39.88 -24.43
CA GLN A 208 -14.78 41.11 -25.00
C GLN A 208 -13.76 42.23 -25.24
N ALA A 209 -12.53 42.10 -24.73
CA ALA A 209 -11.45 43.08 -24.87
C ALA A 209 -10.07 42.39 -24.96
N PRO A 210 -9.83 41.56 -25.98
CA PRO A 210 -8.70 40.63 -26.01
C PRO A 210 -7.32 41.30 -26.14
N GLY A 211 -7.26 42.57 -26.55
CA GLY A 211 -6.01 43.33 -26.71
C GLY A 211 -5.43 43.92 -25.42
N ARG A 212 -6.01 43.63 -24.25
CA ARG A 212 -5.54 44.12 -22.94
C ARG A 212 -5.21 42.93 -22.02
N PRO A 213 -3.93 42.61 -21.80
CA PRO A 213 -3.55 41.59 -20.81
C PRO A 213 -3.98 42.05 -19.41
N LEU A 214 -4.53 41.11 -18.63
CA LEU A 214 -4.95 41.29 -17.24
C LEU A 214 -3.96 40.63 -16.28
N SER A 215 -3.39 39.50 -16.69
CA SER A 215 -2.44 38.70 -15.93
C SER A 215 -1.50 37.99 -16.91
N SER A 216 -0.30 37.60 -16.47
CA SER A 216 0.63 36.88 -17.32
C SER A 216 1.62 36.04 -16.53
N GLY A 217 1.92 34.85 -17.04
CA GLY A 217 2.90 33.91 -16.49
C GLY A 217 3.63 33.21 -17.63
N HIS A 218 4.83 32.68 -17.37
CA HIS A 218 5.59 31.99 -18.40
C HIS A 218 6.34 30.78 -17.86
N VAL A 219 6.66 29.85 -18.77
CA VAL A 219 7.49 28.68 -18.51
C VAL A 219 8.39 28.40 -19.70
N ARG A 220 9.62 28.00 -19.44
CA ARG A 220 10.59 27.57 -20.45
C ARG A 220 10.71 26.05 -20.44
N PHE A 221 10.81 25.44 -21.62
CA PHE A 221 11.04 24.00 -21.72
C PHE A 221 11.80 23.63 -22.99
N LYS A 222 12.36 22.42 -23.01
CA LYS A 222 12.98 21.83 -24.20
C LYS A 222 12.73 20.33 -24.30
N THR A 223 13.06 19.75 -25.45
CA THR A 223 13.04 18.30 -25.68
C THR A 223 14.47 17.78 -25.76
N ALA A 224 14.82 16.76 -24.98
CA ALA A 224 16.13 16.13 -25.06
C ALA A 224 16.27 15.29 -26.34
N SER A 225 17.51 15.11 -26.80
CA SER A 225 17.85 14.15 -27.85
C SER A 225 17.94 12.70 -27.34
N ASP A 226 18.21 12.53 -26.05
CA ASP A 226 18.34 11.21 -25.41
C ASP A 226 16.97 10.54 -25.25
N PRO A 227 16.70 9.38 -25.88
CA PRO A 227 15.47 8.62 -25.61
C PRO A 227 15.47 8.07 -24.18
N VAL A 228 14.30 7.73 -23.64
CA VAL A 228 14.26 6.98 -22.38
C VAL A 228 14.60 5.51 -22.64
N GLY A 229 14.00 4.94 -23.69
CA GLY A 229 14.41 3.65 -24.27
C GLY A 229 14.11 2.41 -23.41
N ALA A 230 13.34 2.54 -22.34
CA ALA A 230 12.97 1.43 -21.47
C ALA A 230 11.63 1.67 -20.77
N PRO A 231 10.78 0.64 -20.61
CA PRO A 231 9.62 0.71 -19.75
C PRO A 231 10.02 0.75 -18.26
N ILE A 232 9.06 1.11 -17.42
CA ILE A 232 9.20 1.09 -15.95
C ILE A 232 8.31 -0.01 -15.39
N PHE A 233 8.89 -0.92 -14.62
CA PHE A 233 8.15 -1.87 -13.79
C PHE A 233 7.93 -1.27 -12.40
N PHE A 234 6.69 -1.29 -11.91
CA PHE A 234 6.35 -0.69 -10.62
C PHE A 234 5.05 -1.26 -10.06
N ARG A 235 4.73 -0.91 -8.81
CA ARG A 235 3.46 -1.30 -8.18
C ARG A 235 2.55 -0.11 -7.90
N LEU A 236 1.25 -0.33 -8.07
CA LEU A 236 0.18 0.59 -7.70
C LEU A 236 -0.52 0.07 -6.44
N VAL A 237 -0.57 0.91 -5.40
CA VAL A 237 -1.01 0.53 -4.04
C VAL A 237 -2.15 1.46 -3.58
N PRO A 238 -3.30 0.93 -3.10
CA PRO A 238 -4.33 1.77 -2.49
C PRO A 238 -3.87 2.30 -1.12
N LEU A 239 -4.38 3.46 -0.72
CA LEU A 239 -4.10 4.06 0.59
C LEU A 239 -5.38 4.07 1.46
N PRO A 240 -5.27 4.19 2.80
CA PRO A 240 -4.04 4.16 3.59
C PRO A 240 -3.34 2.80 3.54
N PHE A 241 -2.02 2.76 3.77
CA PHE A 241 -1.23 1.52 3.62
C PHE A 241 -1.75 0.34 4.48
N GLY A 242 -2.31 0.62 5.66
CA GLY A 242 -2.96 -0.42 6.49
C GLY A 242 -4.12 -1.13 5.80
N TYR A 243 -4.85 -0.45 4.91
CA TYR A 243 -5.87 -1.06 4.06
C TYR A 243 -5.22 -2.01 3.04
N ALA A 244 -4.16 -1.55 2.34
CA ALA A 244 -3.46 -2.38 1.35
C ALA A 244 -2.88 -3.66 1.95
N VAL A 245 -2.26 -3.59 3.14
CA VAL A 245 -1.73 -4.77 3.86
C VAL A 245 -2.84 -5.77 4.21
N SER A 246 -4.05 -5.30 4.48
CA SER A 246 -5.20 -6.16 4.77
C SER A 246 -5.90 -6.68 3.51
N HIS A 247 -5.60 -6.10 2.34
CA HIS A 247 -6.25 -6.38 1.06
C HIS A 247 -5.21 -6.54 -0.07
N LEU A 248 -4.22 -7.41 0.11
CA LEU A 248 -3.09 -7.58 -0.83
C LEU A 248 -3.52 -7.79 -2.30
N HIS A 249 -4.66 -8.46 -2.51
CA HIS A 249 -5.26 -8.66 -3.83
C HIS A 249 -5.64 -7.36 -4.58
N THR A 250 -5.61 -6.19 -3.91
CA THR A 250 -5.87 -4.87 -4.50
C THR A 250 -4.61 -4.18 -5.02
N ILE A 251 -3.42 -4.69 -4.70
CA ILE A 251 -2.14 -4.22 -5.23
C ILE A 251 -2.01 -4.71 -6.68
N ARG A 252 -1.45 -3.87 -7.55
CA ARG A 252 -1.23 -4.16 -8.97
C ARG A 252 0.23 -4.00 -9.31
N TRP A 253 0.83 -4.97 -9.98
CA TRP A 253 2.15 -4.84 -10.58
C TRP A 253 1.99 -4.59 -12.06
N VAL A 254 2.64 -3.55 -12.54
CA VAL A 254 2.39 -2.99 -13.87
C VAL A 254 3.70 -2.67 -14.58
N LEU A 255 3.63 -2.64 -15.91
CA LEU A 255 4.72 -2.21 -16.78
C LEU A 255 4.27 -0.99 -17.58
N GLY A 256 4.86 0.17 -17.31
CA GLY A 256 4.54 1.43 -17.95
C GLY A 256 5.49 1.75 -19.11
N ASP A 257 4.92 1.97 -20.29
CA ASP A 257 5.65 2.52 -21.43
C ASP A 257 5.43 4.04 -21.47
N ILE A 258 6.52 4.78 -21.27
CA ILE A 258 6.54 6.25 -21.15
C ILE A 258 6.11 6.93 -22.46
N GLU A 259 6.48 6.37 -23.60
CA GLU A 259 6.28 7.01 -24.92
C GLU A 259 4.90 6.68 -25.50
N SER A 260 4.23 5.64 -24.98
CA SER A 260 2.94 5.16 -25.51
C SER A 260 1.76 6.12 -25.33
N GLY A 261 1.80 6.98 -24.29
CA GLY A 261 0.65 7.78 -23.87
C GLY A 261 -0.53 6.97 -23.35
N ARG A 262 -0.33 5.68 -23.03
CA ARG A 262 -1.35 4.76 -22.53
C ARG A 262 -1.17 4.48 -21.02
N PRO A 263 -2.23 4.03 -20.34
CA PRO A 263 -2.11 3.46 -19.00
C PRO A 263 -1.13 2.28 -18.95
N PRO A 264 -0.50 2.01 -17.80
CA PRO A 264 0.50 0.95 -17.69
C PRO A 264 -0.17 -0.42 -17.82
N LYS A 265 0.54 -1.38 -18.41
CA LYS A 265 0.04 -2.73 -18.61
C LYS A 265 0.02 -3.49 -17.28
N LEU A 266 -1.13 -4.06 -16.91
CA LEU A 266 -1.21 -4.96 -15.77
C LEU A 266 -0.47 -6.26 -16.06
N LEU A 267 0.55 -6.58 -15.24
CA LEU A 267 1.32 -7.81 -15.35
C LEU A 267 0.89 -8.86 -14.33
N LEU A 268 0.71 -8.45 -13.07
CA LEU A 268 0.37 -9.34 -11.97
C LEU A 268 -0.64 -8.65 -11.04
N THR A 269 -1.72 -9.37 -10.74
CA THR A 269 -2.77 -9.01 -9.78
C THR A 269 -3.08 -10.21 -8.91
N ASN A 270 -3.87 -10.02 -7.84
CA ASN A 270 -4.27 -11.07 -6.92
C ASN A 270 -3.06 -11.77 -6.28
N MET A 271 -1.99 -11.01 -6.03
CA MET A 271 -0.95 -11.51 -5.14
C MET A 271 -1.58 -11.74 -3.77
N ASN A 272 -1.67 -13.00 -3.36
CA ASN A 272 -2.09 -13.34 -2.00
C ASN A 272 -0.93 -13.08 -1.00
N LEU A 273 0.25 -12.75 -1.51
CA LEU A 273 1.52 -12.55 -0.81
C LEU A 273 1.95 -11.09 -0.92
N CYS A 274 2.63 -10.56 0.08
CA CYS A 274 3.21 -9.23 -0.06
C CYS A 274 4.38 -9.33 -1.06
N GLY A 275 4.25 -8.66 -2.20
CA GLY A 275 5.39 -8.39 -3.08
C GLY A 275 6.06 -7.10 -2.61
N ASN A 276 7.29 -7.19 -2.13
CA ASN A 276 8.04 -6.02 -1.64
C ASN A 276 9.04 -5.52 -2.70
N CYS A 277 10.33 -5.58 -2.40
CA CYS A 277 11.37 -5.05 -3.28
C CYS A 277 11.59 -6.00 -4.45
N HIS A 278 12.15 -5.44 -5.52
CA HIS A 278 12.56 -6.22 -6.68
C HIS A 278 13.79 -5.59 -7.31
N SER A 279 14.39 -6.35 -8.20
CA SER A 279 15.51 -5.94 -9.04
C SER A 279 15.55 -6.81 -10.29
N PHE A 280 16.20 -6.28 -11.32
CA PHE A 280 16.48 -7.00 -12.55
C PHE A 280 17.98 -7.03 -12.79
N THR A 281 18.45 -8.04 -13.52
CA THR A 281 19.78 -7.97 -14.13
C THR A 281 19.82 -6.84 -15.18
N PRO A 282 20.98 -6.21 -15.45
CA PRO A 282 21.09 -5.10 -16.40
C PRO A 282 20.63 -5.40 -17.84
N ASP A 283 20.68 -6.68 -18.23
CA ASP A 283 20.16 -7.17 -19.51
C ASP A 283 18.64 -7.41 -19.52
N GLY A 284 17.96 -7.20 -18.38
CA GLY A 284 16.52 -7.37 -18.22
C GLY A 284 16.05 -8.83 -18.21
N GLN A 285 16.96 -9.81 -18.26
CA GLN A 285 16.60 -11.22 -18.43
C GLN A 285 16.15 -11.91 -17.15
N THR A 286 16.64 -11.50 -15.98
CA THR A 286 16.26 -12.12 -14.71
C THR A 286 15.53 -11.11 -13.83
N LEU A 287 14.34 -11.48 -13.36
CA LEU A 287 13.61 -10.81 -12.29
C LEU A 287 13.92 -11.47 -10.96
N ALA A 288 14.19 -10.66 -9.94
CA ALA A 288 14.30 -11.13 -8.57
C ALA A 288 13.41 -10.26 -7.67
N MET A 289 12.54 -10.89 -6.86
CA MET A 289 11.49 -10.20 -6.13
C MET A 289 11.20 -10.84 -4.77
N ASP A 290 11.03 -10.00 -3.75
CA ASP A 290 10.55 -10.43 -2.43
C ASP A 290 9.13 -10.98 -2.56
N VAL A 291 8.90 -12.20 -2.09
CA VAL A 291 7.59 -12.85 -2.04
C VAL A 291 7.43 -13.51 -0.68
N ASP A 292 6.35 -13.26 0.04
CA ASP A 292 6.02 -14.11 1.20
C ASP A 292 5.73 -15.54 0.65
N TYR A 293 6.30 -16.64 1.15
CA TYR A 293 5.95 -18.00 0.67
C TYR A 293 6.18 -19.05 1.75
N GLY A 294 5.39 -20.12 1.83
CA GLY A 294 5.68 -21.23 2.75
C GLY A 294 5.57 -20.90 4.25
N SER A 295 4.74 -19.91 4.62
CA SER A 295 4.76 -19.24 5.95
C SER A 295 6.08 -18.54 6.30
N ASP A 296 6.99 -18.37 5.34
CA ASP A 296 8.23 -17.64 5.46
C ASP A 296 8.11 -16.25 4.82
N LYS A 297 8.30 -15.22 5.64
CA LYS A 297 8.34 -13.81 5.19
C LYS A 297 9.72 -13.41 4.67
N GLY A 298 10.69 -14.32 4.74
CA GLY A 298 12.03 -14.20 4.19
C GLY A 298 12.17 -14.77 2.78
N SER A 299 11.08 -15.05 2.07
CA SER A 299 11.13 -15.71 0.77
C SER A 299 11.42 -14.73 -0.37
N TYR A 300 12.20 -15.18 -1.35
CA TYR A 300 12.68 -14.37 -2.47
C TYR A 300 12.69 -15.21 -3.75
N VAL A 301 11.90 -14.83 -4.76
CA VAL A 301 11.81 -15.55 -6.03
C VAL A 301 12.78 -14.97 -7.05
N ILE A 302 13.48 -15.83 -7.77
CA ILE A 302 14.41 -15.45 -8.84
C ILE A 302 13.98 -16.18 -10.11
N SER A 303 13.44 -15.46 -11.09
CA SER A 303 12.82 -16.04 -12.28
C SER A 303 13.33 -15.40 -13.55
N GLU A 304 13.53 -16.21 -14.59
CA GLU A 304 13.87 -15.71 -15.92
C GLU A 304 12.64 -15.11 -16.61
N ILE A 305 12.83 -13.97 -17.27
CA ILE A 305 11.81 -13.25 -17.99
C ILE A 305 11.46 -13.96 -19.29
N ALA A 306 10.17 -14.17 -19.46
CA ALA A 306 9.54 -14.65 -20.67
C ALA A 306 8.23 -13.88 -20.93
N PRO A 307 7.66 -13.91 -22.15
CA PRO A 307 6.41 -13.23 -22.44
C PRO A 307 5.31 -13.54 -21.42
N LYS A 308 5.24 -14.80 -20.99
CA LYS A 308 4.53 -15.23 -19.79
C LYS A 308 5.53 -15.71 -18.74
N THR A 309 5.82 -14.87 -17.76
CA THR A 309 6.73 -15.20 -16.65
C THR A 309 5.94 -15.87 -15.53
N ILE A 310 6.38 -17.03 -15.05
CA ILE A 310 5.71 -17.78 -13.97
C ILE A 310 6.64 -17.81 -12.77
N LEU A 311 6.18 -17.26 -11.64
CA LEU A 311 6.88 -17.31 -10.37
C LEU A 311 6.58 -18.66 -9.71
N ARG A 312 7.55 -19.57 -9.75
CA ARG A 312 7.40 -20.95 -9.25
C ARG A 312 8.01 -21.11 -7.87
N SER A 313 7.56 -22.10 -7.11
CA SER A 313 8.11 -22.39 -5.79
C SER A 313 9.54 -22.95 -5.84
N GLU A 314 9.92 -23.68 -6.89
CA GLU A 314 11.31 -24.15 -7.06
C GLU A 314 12.33 -23.03 -7.28
N ASP A 315 11.86 -21.85 -7.66
CA ASP A 315 12.66 -20.66 -7.92
C ASP A 315 12.77 -19.74 -6.68
N VAL A 316 12.23 -20.17 -5.53
CA VAL A 316 12.22 -19.42 -4.26
C VAL A 316 13.38 -19.85 -3.36
N ILE A 317 14.11 -18.87 -2.84
CA ILE A 317 15.04 -19.05 -1.71
C ILE A 317 14.42 -18.48 -0.43
N SER A 318 14.88 -18.95 0.73
CA SER A 318 14.49 -18.41 2.03
C SER A 318 15.69 -17.76 2.72
N TRP A 319 15.61 -16.47 3.04
CA TRP A 319 16.61 -15.80 3.88
C TRP A 319 16.69 -16.40 5.29
N SER A 320 15.63 -17.08 5.75
CA SER A 320 15.60 -17.83 7.00
C SER A 320 16.52 -19.07 6.99
N ASP A 321 17.05 -19.48 5.83
CA ASP A 321 18.06 -20.55 5.71
C ASP A 321 19.43 -20.13 6.21
N TYR A 322 19.73 -18.83 6.20
CA TYR A 322 20.98 -18.33 6.75
C TYR A 322 21.00 -18.50 8.27
N ARG A 323 21.88 -19.39 8.75
CA ARG A 323 22.04 -19.75 10.17
C ARG A 323 20.71 -20.13 10.83
N ARG A 324 19.93 -20.99 10.18
CA ARG A 324 18.62 -21.43 10.66
C ARG A 324 18.66 -21.98 12.10
N GLU A 325 19.79 -22.57 12.49
CA GLU A 325 20.05 -23.15 13.81
C GLU A 325 19.98 -22.16 14.97
N ASP A 326 20.14 -20.85 14.74
CA ASP A 326 20.01 -19.84 15.79
C ASP A 326 18.54 -19.57 16.18
N GLY A 327 17.59 -20.00 15.35
CA GLY A 327 16.16 -19.79 15.53
C GLY A 327 15.76 -18.32 15.57
N GLU A 328 16.55 -17.42 14.96
CA GLU A 328 16.23 -16.01 14.72
C GLU A 328 15.53 -15.86 13.36
N PHE A 329 14.31 -15.32 13.40
CA PHE A 329 13.54 -15.00 12.21
C PHE A 329 14.04 -13.74 11.51
N THR A 330 13.85 -13.67 10.19
CA THR A 330 14.30 -12.61 9.30
C THR A 330 13.35 -12.45 8.11
N PHE A 331 13.23 -11.24 7.57
CA PHE A 331 12.51 -10.96 6.33
C PHE A 331 13.42 -10.87 5.11
N GLY A 332 14.71 -10.58 5.28
CA GLY A 332 15.57 -10.32 4.13
C GLY A 332 15.13 -9.04 3.41
N LEU A 333 15.52 -7.89 3.93
CA LEU A 333 15.01 -6.61 3.44
C LEU A 333 15.84 -6.05 2.28
N LEU A 334 15.12 -5.48 1.29
CA LEU A 334 15.70 -4.68 0.21
C LEU A 334 16.70 -5.46 -0.63
N ALA A 335 16.38 -6.73 -0.93
CA ALA A 335 17.27 -7.62 -1.65
C ALA A 335 17.57 -7.14 -3.08
N LYS A 336 18.80 -7.40 -3.55
CA LYS A 336 19.28 -7.05 -4.90
C LYS A 336 20.02 -8.20 -5.56
N ILE A 337 19.60 -8.55 -6.78
CA ILE A 337 20.38 -9.42 -7.67
C ILE A 337 21.59 -8.67 -8.23
N SER A 338 22.71 -9.36 -8.32
CA SER A 338 23.97 -8.83 -8.88
C SER A 338 23.90 -8.67 -10.40
N PRO A 339 24.75 -7.81 -11.01
CA PRO A 339 24.77 -7.60 -12.45
C PRO A 339 24.97 -8.87 -13.28
N CYS A 340 25.75 -9.84 -12.77
CA CYS A 340 25.97 -11.12 -13.44
C CYS A 340 24.87 -12.16 -13.18
N GLY A 341 23.84 -11.80 -12.41
CA GLY A 341 22.75 -12.69 -12.03
C GLY A 341 23.11 -13.71 -10.94
N ARG A 342 24.39 -14.09 -10.77
CA ARG A 342 24.80 -15.20 -9.89
C ARG A 342 24.53 -14.96 -8.39
N TYR A 343 24.79 -13.75 -7.90
CA TYR A 343 24.68 -13.44 -6.48
C TYR A 343 23.41 -12.64 -6.20
N VAL A 344 22.83 -12.85 -5.02
CA VAL A 344 21.79 -11.98 -4.44
C VAL A 344 22.27 -11.52 -3.08
N ILE A 345 22.08 -10.25 -2.76
CA ILE A 345 22.43 -9.69 -1.45
C ILE A 345 21.20 -9.11 -0.77
N SER A 346 21.08 -9.28 0.55
CA SER A 346 19.97 -8.73 1.32
C SER A 346 20.36 -8.40 2.76
N THR A 347 19.51 -7.62 3.42
CA THR A 347 19.60 -7.33 4.86
C THR A 347 18.92 -8.44 5.65
N VAL A 348 19.70 -9.26 6.34
CA VAL A 348 19.23 -10.46 7.05
C VAL A 348 19.47 -10.35 8.56
N LYS A 349 18.76 -11.16 9.35
CA LYS A 349 18.68 -11.06 10.82
C LYS A 349 18.21 -9.69 11.26
N ASP A 350 17.25 -9.18 10.51
CA ASP A 350 16.76 -7.81 10.56
C ASP A 350 15.73 -7.59 11.68
N ARG A 351 15.70 -6.36 12.18
CA ARG A 351 14.62 -5.85 13.04
C ARG A 351 14.20 -4.50 12.51
N SER A 352 12.90 -4.28 12.41
CA SER A 352 12.37 -3.08 11.79
C SER A 352 11.30 -2.42 12.63
N VAL A 353 11.35 -1.09 12.64
CA VAL A 353 10.21 -0.27 13.03
C VAL A 353 9.24 -0.31 11.85
N PHE A 354 7.98 -0.68 12.11
CA PHE A 354 6.90 -0.60 11.13
C PHE A 354 5.63 -0.14 11.82
N THR A 355 4.99 0.90 11.28
CA THR A 355 3.67 1.34 11.73
C THR A 355 2.86 1.90 10.57
N THR A 356 1.54 1.79 10.70
CA THR A 356 0.58 2.33 9.73
C THR A 356 -0.27 3.41 10.38
N ALA A 357 -0.61 4.45 9.62
CA ALA A 357 -1.52 5.51 10.03
C ALA A 357 -2.71 5.61 9.05
N LYS A 358 -3.80 6.23 9.52
CA LYS A 358 -4.96 6.55 8.68
C LYS A 358 -4.72 7.75 7.77
N ASP A 359 -3.77 8.62 8.11
CA ASP A 359 -3.38 9.75 7.28
C ASP A 359 -2.84 9.28 5.92
N LEU A 360 -3.43 9.75 4.82
CA LEU A 360 -3.05 9.35 3.47
C LEU A 360 -1.67 9.87 3.06
N TRP A 361 -1.24 11.02 3.58
CA TRP A 361 0.05 11.61 3.25
C TRP A 361 1.20 10.73 3.74
N TYR A 362 1.17 10.30 5.00
CA TYR A 362 2.22 9.46 5.57
C TYR A 362 1.62 8.25 6.31
N SER A 363 0.88 7.41 5.57
CA SER A 363 0.18 6.23 6.10
C SER A 363 1.08 5.05 6.52
N GLN A 364 2.39 5.15 6.34
CA GLN A 364 3.36 4.12 6.70
C GLN A 364 4.67 4.76 7.16
N LYS A 365 5.28 4.18 8.21
CA LYS A 365 6.68 4.40 8.56
C LYS A 365 7.38 3.06 8.62
N PHE A 366 8.57 2.98 8.02
CA PHE A 366 9.35 1.75 8.00
C PHE A 366 10.85 2.04 7.93
N PHE A 367 11.62 1.49 8.86
CA PHE A 367 13.09 1.55 8.79
C PHE A 367 13.74 0.42 9.63
N PRO A 368 14.82 -0.20 9.14
CA PRO A 368 15.52 -1.27 9.85
C PRO A 368 16.48 -0.74 10.92
N ILE A 369 16.41 -1.26 12.14
CA ILE A 369 17.24 -0.83 13.27
C ILE A 369 18.29 -1.89 13.68
N LYS A 370 18.23 -3.07 13.08
CA LYS A 370 19.21 -4.16 13.17
C LYS A 370 19.20 -4.92 11.84
N GLY A 371 20.34 -5.48 11.44
CA GLY A 371 20.46 -6.31 10.25
C GLY A 371 21.87 -6.26 9.67
N VAL A 372 22.30 -7.37 9.08
CA VAL A 372 23.62 -7.54 8.44
C VAL A 372 23.43 -7.90 6.97
N LEU A 373 24.41 -7.61 6.11
CA LEU A 373 24.35 -8.04 4.71
C LEU A 373 24.80 -9.48 4.57
N VAL A 374 23.96 -10.28 3.92
CA VAL A 374 24.21 -11.68 3.57
C VAL A 374 24.05 -11.84 2.07
N VAL A 375 24.94 -12.63 1.48
CA VAL A 375 24.97 -12.95 0.06
C VAL A 375 24.53 -14.40 -0.12
N HIS A 376 23.58 -14.61 -1.02
CA HIS A 376 23.23 -15.92 -1.56
C HIS A 376 23.99 -16.13 -2.88
N ASP A 377 24.82 -17.18 -2.96
CA ASP A 377 25.46 -17.63 -4.20
C ASP A 377 24.55 -18.68 -4.86
N ARG A 378 23.88 -18.31 -5.96
CA ARG A 378 22.90 -19.19 -6.63
C ARG A 378 23.52 -20.47 -7.18
N GLU A 379 24.80 -20.42 -7.59
CA GLU A 379 25.49 -21.61 -8.14
C GLU A 379 25.84 -22.60 -7.04
N ARG A 380 26.35 -22.10 -5.90
CA ARG A 380 26.72 -22.93 -4.75
C ARG A 380 25.55 -23.25 -3.83
N LYS A 381 24.42 -22.55 -3.98
CA LYS A 381 23.26 -22.58 -3.10
C LYS A 381 23.62 -22.35 -1.64
N SER A 382 24.54 -21.43 -1.38
CA SER A 382 25.04 -21.09 -0.05
C SER A 382 24.65 -19.67 0.37
N PHE A 383 24.66 -19.43 1.68
CA PHE A 383 24.44 -18.11 2.28
C PHE A 383 25.64 -17.73 3.13
N GLU A 384 26.25 -16.58 2.84
CA GLU A 384 27.45 -16.11 3.53
C GLU A 384 27.28 -14.63 3.93
N ALA A 385 27.57 -14.31 5.19
CA ALA A 385 27.66 -12.92 5.62
C ALA A 385 28.79 -12.22 4.87
N LEU A 386 28.56 -11.01 4.37
CA LEU A 386 29.55 -10.25 3.61
C LEU A 386 30.55 -9.57 4.56
N PRO A 387 31.82 -9.99 4.64
CA PRO A 387 32.79 -9.37 5.53
C PRO A 387 32.98 -7.88 5.21
N GLY A 388 32.93 -7.05 6.24
CA GLY A 388 32.92 -5.58 6.13
C GLY A 388 31.52 -4.96 6.09
N ALA A 389 30.48 -5.76 5.84
CA ALA A 389 29.08 -5.34 5.91
C ALA A 389 28.21 -6.34 6.69
N SER A 390 28.81 -7.01 7.69
CA SER A 390 28.12 -7.94 8.58
C SER A 390 28.39 -7.73 10.07
N ASP A 391 28.72 -6.51 10.49
CA ASP A 391 28.97 -6.17 11.89
C ASP A 391 27.64 -5.96 12.64
N PRO A 392 27.28 -6.77 13.66
CA PRO A 392 26.01 -6.67 14.37
C PRO A 392 25.90 -5.42 15.27
N ALA A 393 27.00 -4.70 15.53
CA ALA A 393 26.94 -3.40 16.21
C ALA A 393 26.29 -2.31 15.33
N TYR A 394 26.07 -2.61 14.05
CA TYR A 394 25.47 -1.72 13.07
C TYR A 394 24.28 -2.40 12.41
N VAL A 395 23.32 -1.59 11.96
CA VAL A 395 22.37 -2.01 10.94
C VAL A 395 22.96 -1.67 9.58
N GLN A 396 22.96 -2.65 8.68
CA GLN A 396 23.42 -2.52 7.30
C GLN A 396 22.24 -2.85 6.39
N SER A 397 21.89 -1.93 5.49
CA SER A 397 20.66 -2.00 4.73
C SER A 397 20.76 -1.36 3.35
N SER A 398 19.77 -1.57 2.49
CA SER A 398 19.70 -1.01 1.14
C SER A 398 20.97 -1.29 0.32
N PRO A 399 21.38 -2.58 0.19
CA PRO A 399 22.54 -2.91 -0.61
C PRO A 399 22.31 -2.54 -2.08
N GLU A 400 23.36 -2.08 -2.75
CA GLU A 400 23.35 -1.74 -4.18
C GLU A 400 24.68 -2.17 -4.81
N TRP A 401 24.60 -2.94 -5.89
CA TRP A 401 25.77 -3.38 -6.64
C TRP A 401 26.32 -2.28 -7.55
N SER A 402 27.63 -2.14 -7.64
CA SER A 402 28.24 -1.39 -8.74
C SER A 402 27.90 -2.05 -10.08
N PRO A 403 27.82 -1.30 -11.19
CA PRO A 403 27.48 -1.88 -12.50
C PRO A 403 28.42 -3.01 -12.96
N ASP A 404 29.67 -2.98 -12.51
CA ASP A 404 30.68 -4.02 -12.77
C ASP A 404 30.67 -5.19 -11.76
N GLY A 405 29.80 -5.14 -10.74
CA GLY A 405 29.64 -6.18 -9.71
C GLY A 405 30.78 -6.26 -8.69
N LYS A 406 31.76 -5.36 -8.71
CA LYS A 406 32.96 -5.44 -7.86
C LYS A 406 32.81 -4.80 -6.49
N THR A 407 31.87 -3.88 -6.33
CA THR A 407 31.66 -3.11 -5.09
C THR A 407 30.18 -3.14 -4.71
N VAL A 408 29.90 -3.10 -3.41
CA VAL A 408 28.56 -2.97 -2.86
C VAL A 408 28.48 -1.67 -2.06
N LEU A 409 27.53 -0.80 -2.39
CA LEU A 409 27.09 0.29 -1.52
C LEU A 409 26.02 -0.19 -0.56
N PHE A 410 25.94 0.42 0.63
CA PHE A 410 24.89 0.14 1.59
C PHE A 410 24.71 1.30 2.58
N SER A 411 23.50 1.43 3.11
CA SER A 411 23.17 2.33 4.21
C SER A 411 23.59 1.67 5.54
N ARG A 412 24.21 2.43 6.44
CA ARG A 412 24.71 1.96 7.73
C ARG A 412 24.31 2.93 8.84
N ALA A 413 23.76 2.40 9.93
CA ALA A 413 23.55 3.15 11.17
C ALA A 413 23.98 2.30 12.37
N LYS A 414 24.14 2.92 13.54
CA LYS A 414 24.38 2.15 14.78
C LYS A 414 23.14 1.28 15.06
N ALA A 415 23.34 -0.01 15.32
CA ALA A 415 22.23 -0.90 15.65
C ALA A 415 21.61 -0.48 16.98
N GLN A 416 20.29 -0.63 17.12
CA GLN A 416 19.67 -0.36 18.40
C GLN A 416 19.82 -1.51 19.39
N ASP A 417 19.99 -1.15 20.66
CA ASP A 417 19.85 -2.09 21.76
C ASP A 417 18.39 -2.46 21.93
N LEU A 418 18.12 -3.75 21.94
CA LEU A 418 16.78 -4.35 22.03
C LEU A 418 16.57 -5.06 23.37
N ALA A 419 17.45 -4.83 24.35
CA ALA A 419 17.28 -5.35 25.70
C ALA A 419 15.90 -4.97 26.27
N GLY A 420 15.18 -5.97 26.78
CA GLY A 420 13.86 -5.80 27.38
C GLY A 420 12.65 -6.00 26.45
N LEU A 421 12.86 -6.34 25.16
CA LEU A 421 11.74 -6.70 24.28
C LEU A 421 10.95 -7.91 24.83
N PRO A 422 9.59 -7.85 24.84
CA PRO A 422 8.73 -8.96 25.26
C PRO A 422 8.93 -10.22 24.41
N ASP A 423 9.21 -10.02 23.12
CA ASP A 423 9.59 -11.07 22.18
C ASP A 423 10.88 -10.66 21.45
N PRO A 424 12.05 -11.19 21.85
CA PRO A 424 13.33 -10.89 21.20
C PRO A 424 13.43 -11.46 19.77
N LYS A 425 12.51 -12.36 19.38
CA LYS A 425 12.47 -13.00 18.06
C LYS A 425 11.54 -12.30 17.08
N ALA A 426 10.74 -11.32 17.52
CA ALA A 426 9.86 -10.56 16.64
C ALA A 426 10.67 -9.69 15.67
N VAL A 427 10.41 -9.83 14.36
CA VAL A 427 11.07 -9.02 13.31
C VAL A 427 10.52 -7.59 13.24
N ILE A 428 9.20 -7.44 13.40
CA ILE A 428 8.54 -6.14 13.55
C ILE A 428 8.38 -5.84 15.03
N LEU A 429 8.83 -4.65 15.43
CA LEU A 429 8.72 -4.22 16.82
C LEU A 429 7.25 -4.05 17.27
N PRO A 430 6.92 -4.37 18.53
CA PRO A 430 5.61 -4.09 19.10
C PRO A 430 5.26 -2.59 19.09
N PRO A 431 3.98 -2.20 18.96
CA PRO A 431 3.57 -0.79 18.86
C PRO A 431 4.09 0.13 19.97
N GLU A 432 4.17 -0.37 21.21
CA GLU A 432 4.67 0.38 22.37
C GLU A 432 6.16 0.73 22.24
N TYR A 433 6.96 -0.10 21.58
CA TYR A 433 8.37 0.18 21.29
C TYR A 433 8.52 1.12 20.11
N VAL A 434 7.68 0.94 19.08
CA VAL A 434 7.65 1.84 17.91
C VAL A 434 7.37 3.28 18.34
N ASN A 435 6.45 3.49 19.28
CA ASN A 435 6.11 4.82 19.79
C ASN A 435 7.28 5.54 20.46
N ARG A 436 8.22 4.82 21.09
CA ARG A 436 9.41 5.43 21.73
C ARG A 436 10.29 6.17 20.72
N PHE A 437 10.47 5.62 19.52
CA PHE A 437 11.23 6.29 18.45
C PHE A 437 10.61 7.65 18.10
N PHE A 438 9.28 7.75 18.07
CA PHE A 438 8.58 8.96 17.65
C PHE A 438 8.30 9.95 18.78
N GLN A 439 8.11 9.49 20.02
CA GLN A 439 7.84 10.34 21.18
C GLN A 439 9.11 10.91 21.80
N GLU A 440 10.21 10.15 21.83
CA GLU A 440 11.47 10.60 22.43
C GLU A 440 12.25 11.55 21.50
N GLY A 441 11.84 11.70 20.23
CA GLY A 441 12.45 12.62 19.27
C GLY A 441 13.90 12.27 18.88
N LYS A 442 14.37 11.06 19.20
CA LYS A 442 15.76 10.64 18.90
C LYS A 442 15.94 10.39 17.40
N ALA A 443 16.83 11.15 16.79
CA ALA A 443 17.21 10.95 15.39
C ALA A 443 17.82 9.56 15.19
N PHE A 444 17.48 8.91 14.07
CA PHE A 444 18.07 7.67 13.61
C PHE A 444 18.54 7.85 12.17
N THR A 445 19.82 8.17 12.01
CA THR A 445 20.41 8.55 10.72
C THR A 445 21.29 7.46 10.15
N TYR A 446 21.22 7.28 8.84
CA TYR A 446 22.06 6.35 8.10
C TYR A 446 23.11 7.09 7.29
N ASP A 447 24.29 6.51 7.22
CA ASP A 447 25.39 6.89 6.35
C ASP A 447 25.51 5.90 5.19
N ILE A 448 26.03 6.32 4.03
CA ILE A 448 26.30 5.39 2.91
C ILE A 448 27.76 4.93 2.96
N TYR A 449 27.96 3.62 3.01
CA TYR A 449 29.27 2.97 2.97
C TYR A 449 29.44 2.18 1.67
N ARG A 450 30.69 1.87 1.33
CA ARG A 450 31.06 0.94 0.27
C ARG A 450 31.96 -0.18 0.80
N VAL A 451 31.86 -1.36 0.22
CA VAL A 451 32.76 -2.49 0.49
C VAL A 451 33.10 -3.23 -0.81
N PRO A 452 34.36 -3.63 -1.04
CA PRO A 452 34.71 -4.54 -2.14
C PRO A 452 33.99 -5.88 -1.97
N PHE A 453 33.39 -6.41 -3.04
CA PHE A 453 32.69 -7.68 -2.97
C PHE A 453 33.64 -8.89 -2.94
N ASN A 454 34.68 -8.87 -3.80
CA ASN A 454 35.75 -9.89 -3.85
C ASN A 454 35.23 -11.35 -3.84
N ASP A 455 34.22 -11.66 -4.67
CA ASP A 455 33.56 -12.97 -4.72
C ASP A 455 33.01 -13.44 -3.36
N GLY A 456 32.41 -12.53 -2.59
CA GLY A 456 31.85 -12.80 -1.27
C GLY A 456 32.86 -12.69 -0.12
N ARG A 457 34.17 -12.64 -0.39
CA ARG A 457 35.20 -12.46 0.66
C ARG A 457 35.15 -11.09 1.32
N GLY A 458 34.46 -10.13 0.72
CA GLY A 458 34.28 -8.80 1.28
C GLY A 458 35.58 -8.00 1.34
N GLY A 459 35.64 -7.03 2.25
CA GLY A 459 36.81 -6.17 2.43
C GLY A 459 36.63 -5.17 3.57
N LYS A 460 37.50 -4.17 3.62
CA LYS A 460 37.37 -3.07 4.58
C LYS A 460 36.23 -2.15 4.11
N PRO A 461 35.22 -1.86 4.96
CA PRO A 461 34.18 -0.90 4.62
C PRO A 461 34.71 0.53 4.70
N GLU A 462 34.28 1.36 3.75
CA GLU A 462 34.65 2.78 3.68
C GLU A 462 33.39 3.64 3.69
N ALA A 463 33.36 4.64 4.57
CA ALA A 463 32.31 5.66 4.57
C ALA A 463 32.42 6.50 3.30
N LEU A 464 31.32 6.68 2.57
CA LEU A 464 31.32 7.47 1.34
C LEU A 464 31.21 8.96 1.67
N ALA A 465 32.31 9.69 1.48
CA ALA A 465 32.37 11.14 1.72
C ALA A 465 31.25 11.87 0.96
N GLY A 466 30.53 12.78 1.63
CA GLY A 466 29.36 13.51 1.10
C GLY A 466 28.01 12.87 1.46
N ALA A 467 27.99 11.56 1.70
CA ALA A 467 26.82 10.79 2.10
C ALA A 467 27.00 10.08 3.46
N SER A 468 28.04 10.46 4.21
CA SER A 468 28.33 9.94 5.55
C SER A 468 28.74 11.07 6.49
N GLY A 469 28.37 10.98 7.77
CA GLY A 469 28.81 11.91 8.82
C GLY A 469 28.28 13.34 8.66
N ASN A 470 27.21 13.53 7.87
CA ASN A 470 26.66 14.85 7.53
C ASN A 470 25.44 15.25 8.39
N GLY A 471 25.17 14.50 9.47
CA GLY A 471 24.04 14.75 10.38
C GLY A 471 22.65 14.44 9.81
N ASN A 472 22.57 13.95 8.57
CA ASN A 472 21.33 13.54 7.92
C ASN A 472 21.29 12.03 7.74
N SER A 473 20.09 11.52 7.51
CA SER A 473 19.87 10.16 7.08
C SER A 473 19.97 10.04 5.56
N ASN A 474 20.87 9.20 5.06
CA ASN A 474 21.14 8.96 3.64
C ASN A 474 20.85 7.49 3.33
N PHE A 475 20.00 7.22 2.34
CA PHE A 475 19.51 5.85 2.06
C PHE A 475 19.15 5.63 0.59
N PHE A 476 18.93 4.36 0.22
CA PHE A 476 18.68 3.92 -1.16
C PHE A 476 19.72 4.44 -2.18
N PRO A 477 21.02 4.19 -1.99
CA PRO A 477 22.01 4.54 -3.00
C PRO A 477 21.75 3.77 -4.30
N ARG A 478 21.91 4.44 -5.45
CA ARG A 478 21.81 3.85 -6.79
C ARG A 478 22.93 4.36 -7.68
N TYR A 479 23.68 3.46 -8.30
CA TYR A 479 24.67 3.83 -9.29
C TYR A 479 24.01 4.24 -10.61
N SER A 480 24.59 5.22 -11.31
CA SER A 480 24.33 5.37 -12.75
C SER A 480 24.84 4.13 -13.50
N PRO A 481 24.25 3.76 -14.64
CA PRO A 481 24.69 2.58 -15.40
C PRO A 481 26.16 2.60 -15.82
N ASP A 482 26.73 3.80 -16.03
CA ASP A 482 28.15 3.98 -16.35
C ASP A 482 29.07 4.01 -15.11
N GLY A 483 28.51 3.87 -13.91
CA GLY A 483 29.23 3.81 -12.64
C GLY A 483 29.85 5.14 -12.18
N LYS A 484 29.56 6.27 -12.84
CA LYS A 484 30.17 7.57 -12.50
C LYS A 484 29.45 8.32 -11.39
N TRP A 485 28.15 8.13 -11.27
CA TRP A 485 27.31 8.88 -10.34
C TRP A 485 26.60 7.94 -9.36
N VAL A 486 26.33 8.46 -8.17
CA VAL A 486 25.44 7.83 -7.19
C VAL A 486 24.34 8.83 -6.86
N VAL A 487 23.09 8.38 -6.96
CA VAL A 487 21.91 9.11 -6.47
C VAL A 487 21.37 8.40 -5.24
N PHE A 488 20.98 9.18 -4.23
CA PHE A 488 20.42 8.66 -2.98
C PHE A 488 19.38 9.62 -2.40
N CYS A 489 18.53 9.09 -1.53
CA CYS A 489 17.59 9.90 -0.75
C CYS A 489 18.27 10.45 0.51
N ARG A 490 17.97 11.69 0.86
CA ARG A 490 18.41 12.34 2.10
C ARG A 490 17.23 12.94 2.85
N ALA A 491 17.14 12.64 4.15
CA ALA A 491 16.18 13.21 5.08
C ALA A 491 16.86 13.56 6.41
N SER A 492 16.23 14.35 7.27
CA SER A 492 16.77 14.69 8.60
C SER A 492 16.94 13.47 9.51
N THR A 493 16.07 12.46 9.39
CA THR A 493 16.10 11.22 10.20
C THR A 493 15.33 10.10 9.51
N TYR A 494 15.51 8.87 9.98
CA TYR A 494 14.83 7.65 9.56
C TYR A 494 15.03 7.34 8.07
N MET A 495 14.27 6.36 7.57
CA MET A 495 14.26 5.92 6.18
C MET A 495 12.81 5.84 5.73
N LEU A 496 12.59 5.92 4.41
CA LEU A 496 11.31 5.69 3.71
C LEU A 496 10.20 6.70 4.05
N LEU A 497 9.55 7.24 3.01
CA LEU A 497 8.40 8.15 3.12
C LEU A 497 8.61 9.33 4.10
N GLN A 498 9.85 9.81 4.25
CA GLN A 498 10.12 10.96 5.12
C GLN A 498 9.66 12.25 4.42
N PRO A 499 8.89 13.11 5.09
CA PRO A 499 8.31 14.31 4.47
C PRO A 499 9.34 15.27 3.84
N ASP A 500 10.53 15.32 4.41
CA ASP A 500 11.67 16.15 3.99
C ASP A 500 12.66 15.40 3.09
N SER A 501 12.34 14.17 2.66
CA SER A 501 13.22 13.35 1.82
C SER A 501 13.42 13.97 0.45
N THR A 502 14.68 14.19 0.08
CA THR A 502 15.08 14.79 -1.21
C THR A 502 16.19 13.98 -1.88
N LEU A 503 16.23 14.00 -3.22
CA LEU A 503 17.24 13.33 -4.02
C LEU A 503 18.51 14.16 -4.11
N HIS A 504 19.64 13.48 -3.91
CA HIS A 504 20.98 14.04 -4.01
C HIS A 504 21.82 13.20 -4.96
N ILE A 505 22.71 13.85 -5.69
CA ILE A 505 23.66 13.21 -6.62
C ILE A 505 25.09 13.58 -6.25
N MET A 506 26.01 12.63 -6.45
CA MET A 506 27.45 12.80 -6.20
C MET A 506 28.29 11.87 -7.08
N PRO A 507 29.60 12.12 -7.25
CA PRO A 507 30.51 11.17 -7.88
C PRO A 507 30.54 9.84 -7.12
N ALA A 508 30.50 8.73 -7.86
CA ALA A 508 30.55 7.37 -7.31
C ALA A 508 31.81 7.06 -6.48
N SER A 509 32.91 7.76 -6.77
CA SER A 509 34.16 7.67 -6.00
C SER A 509 34.06 8.24 -4.58
N GLY A 510 33.00 8.98 -4.25
CA GLY A 510 32.94 9.86 -3.07
C GLY A 510 33.22 11.31 -3.45
N GLY A 511 32.78 12.27 -2.62
CA GLY A 511 33.00 13.70 -2.85
C GLY A 511 31.83 14.56 -2.37
N THR A 512 31.68 15.76 -2.94
CA THR A 512 30.58 16.66 -2.57
C THR A 512 29.26 16.18 -3.20
N ALA A 513 28.26 15.94 -2.35
CA ALA A 513 26.90 15.68 -2.80
C ALA A 513 26.13 16.99 -2.98
N ARG A 514 25.32 17.08 -4.05
CA ARG A 514 24.43 18.22 -4.32
C ARG A 514 22.97 17.79 -4.31
N LYS A 515 22.09 18.66 -3.83
CA LYS A 515 20.64 18.50 -4.01
C LYS A 515 20.32 18.58 -5.50
N MET A 516 19.51 17.65 -5.99
CA MET A 516 19.07 17.63 -7.39
C MET A 516 18.00 18.72 -7.62
N ARG A 517 17.96 19.29 -8.83
CA ARG A 517 16.95 20.26 -9.27
C ARG A 517 15.56 19.63 -9.45
N CYS A 518 15.50 18.31 -9.59
CA CYS A 518 14.25 17.56 -9.69
C CYS A 518 13.39 17.55 -8.40
N ASN A 519 13.90 18.09 -7.29
CA ASN A 519 13.17 18.11 -6.01
C ASN A 519 12.09 19.20 -5.99
N LEU A 520 10.89 18.84 -5.57
CA LEU A 520 9.75 19.75 -5.40
C LEU A 520 9.65 20.14 -3.92
N ASP A 521 9.50 21.44 -3.62
CA ASP A 521 9.66 21.95 -2.26
C ASP A 521 8.61 21.43 -1.28
N GLY A 522 9.07 20.96 -0.11
CA GLY A 522 8.21 20.42 0.95
C GLY A 522 7.55 19.08 0.61
N LYS A 523 7.99 18.39 -0.45
CA LYS A 523 7.40 17.14 -0.92
C LYS A 523 8.41 16.01 -0.85
N MET A 524 7.98 14.90 -0.26
CA MET A 524 8.77 13.68 -0.20
C MET A 524 9.11 13.19 -1.60
N ASN A 525 10.39 12.89 -1.82
CA ASN A 525 10.91 12.06 -2.90
C ASN A 525 11.51 10.76 -2.34
N SER A 526 11.25 9.63 -2.99
CA SER A 526 11.73 8.32 -2.58
C SER A 526 11.76 7.39 -3.79
N TRP A 527 12.49 6.27 -3.68
CA TRP A 527 12.55 5.21 -4.70
C TRP A 527 12.82 5.71 -6.10
N HIS A 528 14.08 5.62 -6.52
CA HIS A 528 14.52 6.05 -7.83
C HIS A 528 15.23 4.94 -8.59
N SER A 529 15.20 5.04 -9.92
CA SER A 529 15.89 4.14 -10.85
C SER A 529 16.40 4.91 -12.06
N TRP A 530 17.57 4.51 -12.56
CA TRP A 530 18.17 5.05 -13.76
C TRP A 530 17.65 4.34 -15.01
N SER A 531 17.44 5.09 -16.10
CA SER A 531 17.26 4.50 -17.42
C SER A 531 18.53 3.76 -17.85
N PRO A 532 18.47 2.73 -18.72
CA PRO A 532 19.65 1.96 -19.11
C PRO A 532 20.78 2.80 -19.73
N ASN A 533 20.44 3.91 -20.41
CA ASN A 533 21.43 4.83 -20.99
C ASN A 533 22.00 5.86 -19.99
N GLY A 534 21.50 5.90 -18.74
CA GLY A 534 21.97 6.81 -17.71
C GLY A 534 21.61 8.28 -17.93
N ARG A 535 20.67 8.58 -18.84
CA ARG A 535 20.25 9.96 -19.17
C ARG A 535 18.94 10.37 -18.51
N TRP A 536 18.25 9.43 -17.86
CA TRP A 536 17.00 9.70 -17.18
C TRP A 536 16.97 9.01 -15.82
N LEU A 537 16.34 9.67 -14.87
CA LEU A 537 16.05 9.12 -13.55
C LEU A 537 14.55 9.21 -13.29
N VAL A 538 13.92 8.06 -13.03
CA VAL A 538 12.53 8.02 -12.54
C VAL A 538 12.54 7.99 -11.03
N PHE A 539 11.56 8.64 -10.39
CA PHE A 539 11.37 8.59 -8.93
C PHE A 539 9.91 8.70 -8.52
N SER A 540 9.58 8.17 -7.34
CA SER A 540 8.26 8.33 -6.71
C SER A 540 8.22 9.62 -5.87
N SER A 541 7.18 10.44 -6.04
CA SER A 541 7.00 11.67 -5.28
C SER A 541 5.55 11.87 -4.81
N LYS A 542 5.38 12.48 -3.64
CA LYS A 542 4.07 12.94 -3.13
C LYS A 542 3.77 14.39 -3.52
N ALA A 543 4.44 14.92 -4.54
CA ALA A 543 4.35 16.34 -4.84
C ALA A 543 2.94 16.82 -5.21
N ALA A 544 2.22 16.05 -6.02
CA ALA A 544 0.87 16.39 -6.46
C ALA A 544 -0.24 15.80 -5.58
N GLY A 545 0.08 15.22 -4.42
CA GLY A 545 -0.92 14.66 -3.52
C GLY A 545 -0.45 13.49 -2.67
N PRO A 546 -1.36 12.91 -1.86
CA PRO A 546 -1.03 11.81 -0.96
C PRO A 546 -0.72 10.50 -1.70
N PHE A 547 -1.20 10.32 -2.92
CA PHE A 547 -0.84 9.19 -3.77
C PHE A 547 0.45 9.51 -4.50
N THR A 548 1.50 8.70 -4.30
CA THR A 548 2.76 8.91 -5.00
C THR A 548 2.55 8.79 -6.50
N GLN A 549 3.14 9.71 -7.24
CA GLN A 549 3.23 9.67 -8.70
C GLN A 549 4.67 9.47 -9.15
N LEU A 550 4.84 9.04 -10.40
CA LEU A 550 6.15 8.86 -11.01
C LEU A 550 6.54 10.13 -11.76
N TRP A 551 7.75 10.60 -11.49
CA TRP A 551 8.34 11.78 -12.11
C TRP A 551 9.66 11.39 -12.76
N LEU A 552 10.02 12.12 -13.82
CA LEU A 552 11.20 11.85 -14.62
C LEU A 552 12.07 13.12 -14.66
N THR A 553 13.37 12.98 -14.45
CA THR A 553 14.35 14.06 -14.66
C THR A 553 15.42 13.62 -15.66
N HIS A 554 15.84 14.53 -16.54
CA HIS A 554 16.98 14.32 -17.44
C HIS A 554 18.27 14.56 -16.67
N VAL A 555 19.29 13.73 -16.91
CA VAL A 555 20.62 13.88 -16.32
C VAL A 555 21.70 13.86 -17.39
N ASP A 556 22.47 14.93 -17.48
CA ASP A 556 23.55 15.08 -18.44
C ASP A 556 24.82 14.27 -18.07
N ALA A 557 25.84 14.31 -18.92
CA ALA A 557 27.07 13.54 -18.72
C ALA A 557 27.90 14.02 -17.51
N GLN A 558 27.71 15.26 -17.09
CA GLN A 558 28.36 15.91 -15.95
C GLN A 558 27.51 15.76 -14.67
N GLY A 559 26.44 14.96 -14.75
CA GLY A 559 25.55 14.68 -13.64
C GLY A 559 24.61 15.84 -13.35
N GLY A 560 24.54 16.89 -14.17
CA GLY A 560 23.57 17.99 -14.08
C GLY A 560 22.16 17.51 -14.41
N ASP A 561 21.16 17.91 -13.62
CA ASP A 561 19.78 17.40 -13.76
C ASP A 561 18.78 18.50 -14.08
N SER A 562 17.65 18.13 -14.69
CA SER A 562 16.54 19.04 -14.99
C SER A 562 15.48 19.05 -13.88
N PRO A 563 14.65 20.10 -13.82
CA PRO A 563 13.33 20.00 -13.19
C PRO A 563 12.56 18.77 -13.73
N PRO A 564 11.70 18.15 -12.92
CA PRO A 564 11.07 16.90 -13.27
C PRO A 564 9.82 17.11 -14.16
N VAL A 565 9.51 16.12 -14.97
CA VAL A 565 8.25 16.01 -15.72
C VAL A 565 7.42 14.84 -15.19
N LEU A 566 6.10 15.02 -15.11
CA LEU A 566 5.17 14.05 -14.54
C LEU A 566 4.81 12.96 -15.56
N LEU A 567 4.92 11.69 -15.17
CA LEU A 567 4.43 10.55 -15.97
C LEU A 567 2.92 10.35 -15.74
N GLU A 568 2.13 11.32 -16.21
CA GLU A 568 0.70 11.46 -15.92
C GLU A 568 -0.09 10.17 -16.24
N THR A 569 0.17 9.52 -17.38
CA THR A 569 -0.59 8.34 -17.82
C THR A 569 -0.25 7.07 -17.03
N LEU A 570 0.84 7.05 -16.27
CA LEU A 570 1.30 5.87 -15.53
C LEU A 570 0.68 5.76 -14.13
N THR A 571 -0.07 6.77 -13.67
CA THR A 571 -0.59 6.87 -12.30
C THR A 571 -2.09 7.15 -12.30
N SER A 572 -2.84 6.56 -11.35
CA SER A 572 -4.28 6.82 -11.17
C SER A 572 -4.52 7.66 -9.91
N ALA A 573 -5.63 8.42 -9.85
CA ALA A 573 -5.94 9.31 -8.72
C ALA A 573 -6.02 8.63 -7.34
N ASN A 574 -6.29 7.33 -7.33
CA ASN A 574 -6.61 6.56 -6.13
C ASN A 574 -5.54 5.53 -5.75
N ARG A 575 -4.36 5.56 -6.40
CA ARG A 575 -3.28 4.60 -6.15
C ARG A 575 -1.91 5.28 -6.12
N ALA A 576 -1.11 4.89 -5.14
CA ALA A 576 0.26 5.29 -4.98
C ALA A 576 1.17 4.42 -5.86
N ALA A 577 1.91 5.02 -6.80
CA ALA A 577 2.91 4.37 -7.63
C ALA A 577 4.26 4.32 -6.89
N ASN A 578 4.72 3.11 -6.59
CA ASN A 578 5.86 2.88 -5.71
C ASN A 578 6.86 1.93 -6.35
N ILE A 579 8.13 2.09 -5.93
CA ILE A 579 9.26 1.23 -6.32
C ILE A 579 9.40 1.14 -7.85
N PRO A 580 9.57 2.27 -8.57
CA PRO A 580 9.81 2.22 -9.99
C PRO A 580 11.21 1.67 -10.28
N GLU A 581 11.29 0.70 -11.19
CA GLU A 581 12.54 0.19 -11.75
C GLU A 581 12.47 0.25 -13.27
N PHE A 582 13.46 0.88 -13.90
CA PHE A 582 13.63 0.77 -15.35
C PHE A 582 14.08 -0.65 -15.70
N VAL A 583 13.51 -1.18 -16.76
CA VAL A 583 13.79 -2.55 -17.20
C VAL A 583 14.19 -2.55 -18.67
N ASN A 584 15.36 -3.13 -18.95
CA ASN A 584 15.90 -3.25 -20.30
C ASN A 584 15.17 -4.37 -21.06
N LEU A 585 13.93 -4.10 -21.45
CA LEU A 585 13.05 -5.05 -22.14
C LEU A 585 12.73 -4.56 -23.55
N ALA A 586 12.92 -5.44 -24.52
CA ALA A 586 12.34 -5.29 -25.84
C ALA A 586 10.80 -5.43 -25.79
N PRO A 587 10.07 -4.79 -26.72
CA PRO A 587 8.62 -4.94 -26.81
C PRO A 587 8.22 -6.41 -26.88
N GLY A 588 7.25 -6.82 -26.06
CA GLY A 588 6.76 -8.20 -26.04
C GLY A 588 7.51 -9.17 -25.11
N GLN A 589 8.68 -8.81 -24.57
CA GLN A 589 9.46 -9.73 -23.72
C GLN A 589 8.80 -10.06 -22.39
N LEU A 590 8.07 -9.11 -21.80
CA LEU A 590 7.26 -9.33 -20.59
C LEU A 590 5.84 -8.87 -20.87
N GLN A 591 4.89 -9.79 -20.93
CA GLN A 591 3.49 -9.51 -21.27
C GLN A 591 2.53 -9.88 -20.14
N GLN A 592 2.87 -10.88 -19.34
CA GLN A 592 2.06 -11.35 -18.24
C GLN A 592 2.95 -12.01 -17.18
N MET A 593 2.54 -11.91 -15.92
CA MET A 593 3.13 -12.61 -14.80
C MET A 593 2.06 -13.40 -14.04
N GLU A 594 2.40 -14.62 -13.62
CA GLU A 594 1.54 -15.47 -12.80
C GLU A 594 2.33 -16.03 -11.61
N GLN A 595 1.66 -16.25 -10.49
CA GLN A 595 2.22 -16.94 -9.33
C GLN A 595 1.70 -18.35 -9.27
N GLN A 596 2.61 -19.31 -9.19
CA GLN A 596 2.31 -20.72 -8.97
C GLN A 596 2.86 -21.16 -7.60
N PHE A 597 2.42 -20.46 -6.56
CA PHE A 597 2.71 -20.79 -5.18
C PHE A 597 1.54 -21.57 -4.59
N GLU A 598 1.52 -22.90 -4.77
CA GLU A 598 0.53 -23.74 -4.08
C GLU A 598 1.06 -24.07 -2.68
N ASP A 599 0.75 -23.22 -1.71
CA ASP A 599 1.00 -23.50 -0.29
C ASP A 599 -0.32 -23.49 0.51
N ALA A 600 -0.42 -24.43 1.45
CA ALA A 600 -1.57 -24.64 2.32
C ALA A 600 -1.94 -23.37 3.10
N PHE A 601 -0.94 -22.61 3.58
CA PHE A 601 -1.17 -21.34 4.27
C PHE A 601 -1.86 -20.31 3.37
N MET A 602 -1.51 -20.27 2.09
CA MET A 602 -2.04 -19.29 1.14
C MET A 602 -3.46 -19.58 0.70
N LEU A 603 -3.72 -20.85 0.39
CA LEU A 603 -5.06 -21.34 0.10
C LEU A 603 -5.97 -21.17 1.33
N PHE A 604 -5.41 -21.25 2.53
CA PHE A 604 -6.16 -21.04 3.77
C PHE A 604 -6.57 -19.57 3.95
N ARG A 605 -5.66 -18.61 3.72
CA ARG A 605 -5.97 -17.17 3.79
C ARG A 605 -7.03 -16.74 2.78
N GLU A 606 -7.00 -17.32 1.57
CA GLU A 606 -8.05 -17.14 0.56
C GLU A 606 -9.42 -17.62 1.11
N GLY A 607 -9.46 -18.83 1.70
CA GLY A 607 -10.66 -19.39 2.30
C GLY A 607 -11.23 -18.54 3.45
N GLU A 608 -10.36 -18.06 4.33
CA GLU A 608 -10.73 -17.16 5.44
C GLU A 608 -11.34 -15.85 4.93
N LEU A 609 -10.74 -15.26 3.90
CA LEU A 609 -11.23 -14.01 3.30
C LEU A 609 -12.61 -14.19 2.68
N HIS A 610 -12.82 -15.27 1.91
CA HIS A 610 -14.13 -15.60 1.36
C HIS A 610 -15.16 -15.81 2.46
N GLN A 611 -14.79 -16.55 3.52
CA GLN A 611 -15.67 -16.80 4.66
C GLN A 611 -16.08 -15.50 5.36
N ARG A 612 -15.13 -14.59 5.59
CA ARG A 612 -15.37 -13.28 6.22
C ARG A 612 -16.33 -12.40 5.43
N PHE A 613 -16.28 -12.48 4.09
CA PHE A 613 -17.20 -11.75 3.20
C PHE A 613 -18.52 -12.49 2.92
N GLY A 614 -18.82 -13.57 3.65
CA GLY A 614 -20.06 -14.34 3.47
C GLY A 614 -20.09 -15.19 2.19
N ARG A 615 -19.00 -15.27 1.44
CA ARG A 615 -18.84 -16.05 0.20
C ARG A 615 -18.53 -17.51 0.52
N ARG A 616 -19.52 -18.23 1.07
CA ARG A 616 -19.32 -19.56 1.66
C ARG A 616 -18.93 -20.64 0.65
N LYS A 617 -19.44 -20.57 -0.58
CA LYS A 617 -19.11 -21.56 -1.63
C LYS A 617 -17.65 -21.45 -2.08
N GLU A 618 -17.17 -20.22 -2.23
CA GLU A 618 -15.78 -19.90 -2.58
C GLU A 618 -14.83 -20.27 -1.44
N ALA A 619 -15.23 -20.02 -0.18
CA ALA A 619 -14.48 -20.46 0.99
C ALA A 619 -14.31 -21.99 1.03
N ILE A 620 -15.37 -22.75 0.74
CA ILE A 620 -15.32 -24.22 0.63
C ILE A 620 -14.33 -24.65 -0.46
N ALA A 621 -14.37 -24.02 -1.64
CA ALA A 621 -13.46 -24.34 -2.74
C ALA A 621 -11.99 -24.10 -2.34
N ALA A 622 -11.70 -22.97 -1.70
CA ALA A 622 -10.37 -22.63 -1.20
C ALA A 622 -9.90 -23.62 -0.11
N TYR A 623 -10.73 -23.92 0.89
CA TYR A 623 -10.37 -24.89 1.94
C TYR A 623 -10.15 -26.30 1.38
N ARG A 624 -10.94 -26.74 0.40
CA ARG A 624 -10.67 -28.03 -0.28
C ARG A 624 -9.33 -28.03 -1.01
N ARG A 625 -8.91 -26.90 -1.59
CA ARG A 625 -7.56 -26.78 -2.17
C ARG A 625 -6.48 -26.88 -1.10
N VAL A 626 -6.66 -26.25 0.08
CA VAL A 626 -5.75 -26.44 1.23
C VAL A 626 -5.58 -27.91 1.54
N LEU A 627 -6.70 -28.64 1.67
CA LEU A 627 -6.70 -30.05 2.08
C LEU A 627 -6.17 -31.00 1.01
N LYS A 628 -6.01 -30.56 -0.25
CA LYS A 628 -5.24 -31.30 -1.27
C LYS A 628 -3.73 -31.20 -1.02
N VAL A 629 -3.26 -30.06 -0.50
CA VAL A 629 -1.84 -29.80 -0.20
C VAL A 629 -1.47 -30.33 1.18
N ASP A 630 -2.25 -29.98 2.20
CA ASP A 630 -2.13 -30.48 3.57
C ASP A 630 -3.47 -31.07 4.05
N PRO A 631 -3.67 -32.39 3.89
CA PRO A 631 -4.89 -33.08 4.34
C PRO A 631 -5.17 -32.99 5.84
N LYS A 632 -4.17 -32.64 6.67
CA LYS A 632 -4.29 -32.55 8.14
C LYS A 632 -4.35 -31.11 8.64
N HIS A 633 -4.54 -30.13 7.76
CA HIS A 633 -4.62 -28.73 8.14
C HIS A 633 -5.88 -28.44 8.99
N GLY A 634 -5.72 -28.48 10.32
CA GLY A 634 -6.84 -28.45 11.27
C GLY A 634 -7.72 -27.20 11.16
N VAL A 635 -7.13 -26.03 10.87
CA VAL A 635 -7.91 -24.78 10.75
C VAL A 635 -8.79 -24.79 9.49
N SER A 636 -8.30 -25.34 8.38
CA SER A 636 -9.10 -25.47 7.15
C SER A 636 -10.16 -26.55 7.25
N LEU A 637 -9.88 -27.66 7.93
CA LEU A 637 -10.90 -28.68 8.25
C LEU A 637 -12.04 -28.07 9.09
N TYR A 638 -11.71 -27.23 10.08
CA TYR A 638 -12.70 -26.50 10.87
C TYR A 638 -13.49 -25.49 10.01
N GLY A 639 -12.81 -24.64 9.24
CA GLY A 639 -13.45 -23.64 8.37
C GLY A 639 -14.34 -24.27 7.29
N LEU A 640 -13.90 -25.38 6.69
CA LEU A 640 -14.67 -26.18 5.74
C LEU A 640 -15.96 -26.71 6.39
N ALA A 641 -15.84 -27.37 7.55
CA ALA A 641 -16.98 -27.92 8.26
C ALA A 641 -17.98 -26.83 8.71
N GLU A 642 -17.52 -25.65 9.15
CA GLU A 642 -18.42 -24.53 9.47
C GLU A 642 -19.15 -23.97 8.25
N CYS A 643 -18.44 -23.76 7.13
CA CYS A 643 -19.08 -23.29 5.89
C CYS A 643 -20.10 -24.30 5.35
N LEU A 644 -19.78 -25.60 5.40
CA LEU A 644 -20.69 -26.68 4.99
C LEU A 644 -21.93 -26.75 5.90
N LEU A 645 -21.74 -26.59 7.21
CA LEU A 645 -22.85 -26.54 8.18
C LEU A 645 -23.80 -25.38 7.87
N GLU A 646 -23.28 -24.19 7.61
CA GLU A 646 -24.11 -23.02 7.29
C GLU A 646 -24.85 -23.13 5.96
N LEU A 647 -24.30 -23.88 4.99
CA LEU A 647 -24.99 -24.22 3.74
C LEU A 647 -25.88 -25.45 3.87
N ASN A 648 -26.08 -25.98 5.09
CA ASN A 648 -26.88 -27.16 5.39
C ASN A 648 -26.42 -28.44 4.65
N GLN A 649 -25.11 -28.55 4.38
CA GLN A 649 -24.47 -29.72 3.74
C GLN A 649 -23.93 -30.67 4.83
N LEU A 650 -24.85 -31.24 5.60
CA LEU A 650 -24.58 -31.83 6.92
C LEU A 650 -23.65 -33.05 6.92
N GLU A 651 -23.81 -33.97 5.95
CA GLU A 651 -22.98 -35.19 5.90
C GLU A 651 -21.52 -34.88 5.55
N GLU A 652 -21.29 -33.92 4.65
CA GLU A 652 -19.93 -33.49 4.30
C GLU A 652 -19.30 -32.68 5.44
N ALA A 653 -20.10 -31.83 6.11
CA ALA A 653 -19.67 -31.12 7.31
C ALA A 653 -19.23 -32.10 8.41
N LEU A 654 -20.02 -33.16 8.64
CA LEU A 654 -19.72 -34.20 9.62
C LEU A 654 -18.45 -34.97 9.27
N THR A 655 -18.23 -35.26 7.99
CA THR A 655 -17.01 -35.92 7.50
C THR A 655 -15.78 -35.06 7.79
N SER A 656 -15.83 -33.77 7.44
CA SER A 656 -14.73 -32.82 7.68
C SER A 656 -14.47 -32.62 9.19
N ALA A 657 -15.52 -32.55 10.01
CA ALA A 657 -15.40 -32.42 11.45
C ALA A 657 -14.86 -33.69 12.14
N LYS A 658 -15.11 -34.88 11.58
CA LYS A 658 -14.49 -36.14 12.05
C LYS A 658 -13.00 -36.22 11.70
N GLN A 659 -12.62 -35.80 10.48
CA GLN A 659 -11.20 -35.66 10.13
C GLN A 659 -10.50 -34.67 11.06
N LEU A 660 -11.16 -33.55 11.38
CA LEU A 660 -10.66 -32.60 12.36
C LEU A 660 -10.46 -33.24 13.75
N LEU A 661 -11.36 -34.12 14.17
CA LEU A 661 -11.25 -34.85 15.43
C LEU A 661 -10.05 -35.82 15.43
N GLU A 662 -9.73 -36.45 14.30
CA GLU A 662 -8.52 -37.27 14.17
C GLU A 662 -7.24 -36.45 14.29
N VAL A 663 -7.23 -35.21 13.76
CA VAL A 663 -6.10 -34.28 13.86
C VAL A 663 -5.96 -33.70 15.28
N MET A 664 -7.08 -33.36 15.93
CA MET A 664 -7.10 -32.71 17.26
C MET A 664 -7.96 -33.48 18.28
N PRO A 665 -7.60 -34.73 18.63
CA PRO A 665 -8.46 -35.62 19.44
C PRO A 665 -8.67 -35.15 20.88
N LYS A 666 -7.80 -34.26 21.37
CA LYS A 666 -7.82 -33.72 22.75
C LYS A 666 -8.40 -32.30 22.83
N SER A 667 -8.75 -31.68 21.70
CA SER A 667 -9.38 -30.36 21.69
C SER A 667 -10.88 -30.48 21.86
N TRP A 668 -11.53 -29.54 22.53
CA TRP A 668 -13.00 -29.46 22.67
C TRP A 668 -13.67 -29.08 21.34
N GLY A 669 -12.97 -28.34 20.47
CA GLY A 669 -13.50 -27.73 19.24
C GLY A 669 -14.14 -28.72 18.27
N PRO A 670 -13.46 -29.83 17.90
CA PRO A 670 -14.02 -30.84 16.99
C PRO A 670 -15.27 -31.51 17.56
N TYR A 671 -15.29 -31.87 18.85
CA TYR A 671 -16.47 -32.43 19.50
C TYR A 671 -17.64 -31.45 19.51
N SER A 672 -17.38 -30.16 19.77
CA SER A 672 -18.42 -29.13 19.74
C SER A 672 -18.99 -28.93 18.34
N LEU A 673 -18.15 -28.97 17.31
CA LEU A 673 -18.57 -28.81 15.92
C LEU A 673 -19.39 -30.02 15.46
N ILE A 674 -18.94 -31.24 15.73
CA ILE A 674 -19.70 -32.48 15.48
C ILE A 674 -21.06 -32.41 16.20
N GLY A 675 -21.07 -32.02 17.47
CA GLY A 675 -22.29 -31.88 18.26
C GLY A 675 -23.31 -30.95 17.59
N ARG A 676 -22.88 -29.77 17.13
CA ARG A 676 -23.73 -28.81 16.39
C ARG A 676 -24.24 -29.38 15.07
N ILE A 677 -23.38 -29.99 14.27
CA ILE A 677 -23.77 -30.62 12.99
C ILE A 677 -24.83 -31.70 13.24
N LEU A 678 -24.69 -32.48 14.31
CA LEU A 678 -25.66 -33.53 14.67
C LEU A 678 -26.98 -32.96 15.18
N VAL A 679 -27.01 -31.78 15.80
CA VAL A 679 -28.27 -31.08 16.14
C VAL A 679 -29.03 -30.75 14.85
N ASP A 680 -28.36 -30.16 13.86
CA ASP A 680 -28.99 -29.77 12.59
C ASP A 680 -29.38 -31.01 11.75
N ALA A 681 -28.60 -32.10 11.87
CA ALA A 681 -28.91 -33.40 11.28
C ALA A 681 -29.99 -34.20 12.04
N ARG A 682 -30.58 -33.62 13.09
CA ARG A 682 -31.62 -34.24 13.94
C ARG A 682 -31.19 -35.52 14.65
N ARG A 683 -29.88 -35.73 14.81
CA ARG A 683 -29.27 -36.86 15.52
C ARG A 683 -29.02 -36.49 16.99
N TYR A 684 -30.09 -36.10 17.68
CA TYR A 684 -30.04 -35.41 18.98
C TYR A 684 -29.32 -36.16 20.10
N LYS A 685 -29.52 -37.48 20.19
CA LYS A 685 -28.85 -38.30 21.23
C LYS A 685 -27.33 -38.25 21.08
N GLN A 686 -26.84 -38.43 19.85
CA GLN A 686 -25.42 -38.35 19.56
C GLN A 686 -24.90 -36.91 19.74
N ALA A 687 -25.68 -35.91 19.30
CA ALA A 687 -25.32 -34.50 19.49
C ALA A 687 -25.05 -34.17 20.97
N ARG A 688 -25.94 -34.60 21.87
CA ARG A 688 -25.78 -34.42 23.32
C ARG A 688 -24.48 -35.03 23.82
N ASP A 689 -24.19 -36.27 23.44
CA ASP A 689 -23.02 -36.99 23.93
C ASP A 689 -21.70 -36.30 23.49
N TYR A 690 -21.64 -35.82 22.24
CA TYR A 690 -20.51 -35.03 21.73
C TYR A 690 -20.40 -33.65 22.41
N LEU A 691 -21.50 -32.94 22.63
CA LEU A 691 -21.50 -31.65 23.32
C LEU A 691 -21.09 -31.80 24.79
N LEU A 692 -21.54 -32.85 25.49
CA LEU A 692 -21.10 -33.17 26.84
C LEU A 692 -19.60 -33.48 26.87
N LYS A 693 -19.10 -34.23 25.89
CA LYS A 693 -17.66 -34.49 25.78
C LYS A 693 -16.86 -33.19 25.57
N ALA A 694 -17.32 -32.31 24.69
CA ALA A 694 -16.71 -31.00 24.48
C ALA A 694 -16.67 -30.16 25.78
N CYS A 695 -17.79 -30.10 26.50
CA CYS A 695 -17.88 -29.44 27.81
C CYS A 695 -16.97 -30.09 28.86
N SER A 696 -16.75 -31.40 28.84
CA SER A 696 -15.83 -32.05 29.79
C SER A 696 -14.36 -31.69 29.55
N ILE A 697 -14.00 -31.37 28.30
CA ILE A 697 -12.63 -30.95 27.92
C ILE A 697 -12.43 -29.46 28.24
N ASN A 698 -13.42 -28.62 27.95
CA ASN A 698 -13.42 -27.22 28.32
C ASN A 698 -14.83 -26.75 28.72
N GLY A 699 -15.14 -26.83 30.01
CA GLY A 699 -16.46 -26.53 30.56
C GLY A 699 -16.87 -25.05 30.54
N ARG A 700 -16.04 -24.16 29.98
CA ARG A 700 -16.26 -22.71 29.94
C ARG A 700 -16.39 -22.14 28.54
N HIS A 701 -16.31 -22.94 27.46
CA HIS A 701 -16.45 -22.37 26.11
C HIS A 701 -17.91 -22.00 25.81
N PRO A 702 -18.25 -20.71 25.63
CA PRO A 702 -19.63 -20.25 25.64
C PRO A 702 -20.46 -20.80 24.49
N ARG A 703 -19.86 -20.97 23.31
CA ARG A 703 -20.56 -21.53 22.14
C ARG A 703 -21.04 -22.96 22.37
N THR A 704 -20.23 -23.79 23.05
CA THR A 704 -20.52 -25.21 23.30
C THR A 704 -21.59 -25.34 24.37
N ALA A 705 -21.45 -24.58 25.46
CA ALA A 705 -22.45 -24.49 26.52
C ALA A 705 -23.80 -24.01 25.97
N ALA A 706 -23.79 -22.99 25.10
CA ALA A 706 -24.97 -22.47 24.42
C ALA A 706 -25.65 -23.54 23.55
N SER A 707 -24.91 -24.30 22.74
CA SER A 707 -25.47 -25.39 21.94
C SER A 707 -26.07 -26.52 22.79
N LEU A 708 -25.46 -26.83 23.94
CA LEU A 708 -26.00 -27.83 24.87
C LEU A 708 -27.27 -27.33 25.58
N ALA A 709 -27.29 -26.06 26.02
CA ALA A 709 -28.48 -25.44 26.60
C ALA A 709 -29.63 -25.39 25.59
N TRP A 710 -29.34 -25.01 24.35
CA TRP A 710 -30.31 -25.02 23.25
C TRP A 710 -30.91 -26.41 23.05
N LEU A 711 -30.07 -27.45 23.00
CA LEU A 711 -30.52 -28.83 22.88
C LEU A 711 -31.44 -29.22 24.06
N TYR A 712 -31.04 -28.96 25.30
CA TYR A 712 -31.86 -29.28 26.47
C TYR A 712 -33.19 -28.52 26.52
N ALA A 713 -33.23 -27.29 26.02
CA ALA A 713 -34.45 -26.47 26.00
C ALA A 713 -35.42 -26.90 24.87
N THR A 714 -34.89 -27.27 23.70
CA THR A 714 -35.68 -27.30 22.47
C THR A 714 -35.78 -28.67 21.79
N CYS A 715 -35.09 -29.70 22.29
CA CYS A 715 -35.08 -31.02 21.64
C CYS A 715 -36.51 -31.59 21.49
N PRO A 716 -36.90 -32.12 20.33
CA PRO A 716 -38.22 -32.74 20.16
C PRO A 716 -38.35 -34.08 20.89
N VAL A 717 -37.24 -34.65 21.39
CA VAL A 717 -37.19 -35.92 22.13
C VAL A 717 -37.23 -35.63 23.62
N ASP A 718 -38.30 -36.08 24.28
CA ASP A 718 -38.62 -35.73 25.67
C ASP A 718 -37.52 -36.17 26.65
N GLU A 719 -36.94 -37.35 26.45
CA GLU A 719 -35.88 -37.91 27.29
C GLU A 719 -34.55 -37.13 27.21
N LEU A 720 -34.42 -36.27 26.20
CA LEU A 720 -33.25 -35.42 26.00
C LEU A 720 -33.49 -33.97 26.44
N ARG A 721 -34.71 -33.58 26.80
CA ARG A 721 -35.01 -32.24 27.32
C ARG A 721 -34.76 -32.16 28.83
N ASP A 722 -34.26 -31.01 29.27
CA ASP A 722 -34.03 -30.69 30.68
C ASP A 722 -34.04 -29.17 30.86
N GLY A 723 -35.23 -28.61 31.08
CA GLY A 723 -35.42 -27.15 31.21
C GLY A 723 -34.60 -26.53 32.34
N LYS A 724 -34.42 -27.26 33.45
CA LYS A 724 -33.64 -26.77 34.60
C LYS A 724 -32.16 -26.66 34.25
N ARG A 725 -31.56 -27.70 33.67
CA ARG A 725 -30.16 -27.66 33.23
C ARG A 725 -29.97 -26.67 32.08
N ALA A 726 -30.92 -26.60 31.14
CA ALA A 726 -30.88 -25.61 30.07
C ALA A 726 -30.78 -24.19 30.64
N LEU A 727 -31.62 -23.88 31.63
CA LEU A 727 -31.66 -22.58 32.27
C LEU A 727 -30.37 -22.27 33.05
N ASP A 728 -29.88 -23.22 33.86
CA ASP A 728 -28.64 -23.06 34.63
C ASP A 728 -27.44 -22.75 33.72
N ILE A 729 -27.37 -23.38 32.54
CA ILE A 729 -26.30 -23.18 31.57
C ILE A 729 -26.51 -21.85 30.82
N ALA A 730 -27.72 -21.60 30.31
CA ALA A 730 -28.03 -20.42 29.51
C ALA A 730 -27.86 -19.12 30.32
N GLN A 731 -28.26 -19.09 31.59
CA GLN A 731 -28.07 -17.93 32.47
C GLN A 731 -26.59 -17.58 32.65
N LYS A 732 -25.73 -18.58 32.85
CA LYS A 732 -24.28 -18.37 32.97
C LYS A 732 -23.67 -17.84 31.68
N VAL A 733 -24.00 -18.46 30.54
CA VAL A 733 -23.54 -18.00 29.23
C VAL A 733 -23.99 -16.56 28.95
N TYR A 734 -25.23 -16.23 29.30
CA TYR A 734 -25.78 -14.88 29.11
C TYR A 734 -25.17 -13.85 30.06
N ALA A 735 -24.91 -14.19 31.33
CA ALA A 735 -24.25 -13.28 32.27
C ALA A 735 -22.83 -12.91 31.81
N ASP A 736 -22.08 -13.88 31.29
CA ASP A 736 -20.69 -13.68 30.88
C ASP A 736 -20.57 -13.02 29.48
N HIS A 737 -21.55 -13.25 28.59
CA HIS A 737 -21.42 -12.94 27.16
C HIS A 737 -22.67 -12.37 26.48
N GLY A 738 -23.78 -12.16 27.19
CA GLY A 738 -25.10 -11.84 26.63
C GLY A 738 -25.15 -10.57 25.78
N GLU A 739 -24.32 -9.58 26.07
CA GLU A 739 -24.24 -8.32 25.31
C GLU A 739 -23.50 -8.45 23.96
N THR A 740 -22.77 -9.56 23.74
CA THR A 740 -21.80 -9.69 22.64
C THR A 740 -22.26 -10.59 21.48
N ALA A 741 -23.33 -11.38 21.64
CA ALA A 741 -23.75 -12.37 20.63
C ALA A 741 -25.26 -12.39 20.38
N LEU A 742 -25.61 -12.40 19.09
CA LEU A 742 -26.97 -12.23 18.59
C LEU A 742 -27.97 -13.32 19.03
N LEU A 743 -27.49 -14.52 19.36
CA LEU A 743 -28.35 -15.69 19.61
C LEU A 743 -28.46 -16.10 21.08
N TYR A 744 -27.66 -15.52 21.99
CA TYR A 744 -27.72 -15.89 23.41
C TYR A 744 -29.01 -15.47 24.13
N PRO A 745 -29.64 -14.31 23.82
CA PRO A 745 -30.96 -13.99 24.35
C PRO A 745 -32.02 -15.04 23.99
N ASP A 746 -31.96 -15.58 22.77
CA ASP A 746 -32.90 -16.60 22.28
C ASP A 746 -32.75 -17.93 23.00
N ILE A 747 -31.50 -18.36 23.24
CA ILE A 747 -31.21 -19.57 24.00
C ILE A 747 -31.69 -19.45 25.45
N LEU A 748 -31.49 -18.28 26.06
CA LEU A 748 -31.98 -18.01 27.42
C LEU A 748 -33.51 -17.99 27.47
N ALA A 749 -34.17 -17.36 26.51
CA ALA A 749 -35.63 -17.34 26.40
C ALA A 749 -36.20 -18.75 26.21
N ALA A 750 -35.63 -19.54 25.31
CA ALA A 750 -36.04 -20.94 25.11
C ALA A 750 -35.88 -21.78 26.39
N ALA A 751 -34.81 -21.57 27.16
CA ALA A 751 -34.59 -22.25 28.42
C ALA A 751 -35.61 -21.85 29.50
N TRP A 752 -35.94 -20.56 29.62
CA TRP A 752 -36.99 -20.09 30.54
C TRP A 752 -38.36 -20.67 30.18
N ALA A 753 -38.72 -20.66 28.90
CA ALA A 753 -39.97 -21.24 28.43
C ALA A 753 -40.04 -22.75 28.74
N GLU A 754 -38.96 -23.49 28.54
CA GLU A 754 -38.92 -24.93 28.88
C GLU A 754 -38.94 -25.19 30.39
N SER A 755 -38.38 -24.29 31.20
CA SER A 755 -38.42 -24.39 32.66
C SER A 755 -39.79 -24.07 33.27
N GLY A 756 -40.76 -23.62 32.45
CA GLY A 756 -42.13 -23.32 32.87
C GLY A 756 -42.48 -21.84 32.98
N ASP A 757 -41.63 -20.93 32.48
CA ASP A 757 -41.85 -19.47 32.54
C ASP A 757 -41.75 -18.82 31.15
N PRO A 758 -42.75 -19.01 30.27
CA PRO A 758 -42.77 -18.42 28.94
C PRO A 758 -42.95 -16.89 28.97
N ALA A 759 -43.46 -16.32 30.06
CA ALA A 759 -43.59 -14.86 30.22
C ALA A 759 -42.20 -14.20 30.27
N LYS A 760 -41.28 -14.73 31.08
CA LYS A 760 -39.89 -14.26 31.06
C LYS A 760 -39.21 -14.44 29.71
N ALA A 761 -39.53 -15.51 28.97
CA ALA A 761 -38.99 -15.72 27.64
C ALA A 761 -39.39 -14.61 26.66
N VAL A 762 -40.65 -14.14 26.75
CA VAL A 762 -41.15 -12.99 25.98
C VAL A 762 -40.40 -11.71 26.38
N ASP A 763 -40.30 -11.40 27.67
CA ASP A 763 -39.63 -10.19 28.16
C ASP A 763 -38.18 -10.09 27.67
N ILE A 764 -37.43 -11.20 27.73
CA ILE A 764 -36.03 -11.28 27.31
C ILE A 764 -35.88 -10.99 25.82
N LEU A 765 -36.69 -11.64 24.97
CA LEU A 765 -36.60 -11.44 23.52
C LEU A 765 -37.12 -10.08 23.07
N GLU A 766 -38.15 -9.54 23.71
CA GLU A 766 -38.63 -8.18 23.41
C GLU A 766 -37.58 -7.14 23.77
N GLN A 767 -36.93 -7.28 24.93
CA GLN A 767 -35.86 -6.38 25.33
C GLN A 767 -34.68 -6.47 24.36
N ALA A 768 -34.19 -7.67 24.04
CA ALA A 768 -33.09 -7.85 23.09
C ALA A 768 -33.42 -7.28 21.69
N THR A 769 -34.66 -7.47 21.23
CA THR A 769 -35.12 -6.95 19.93
C THR A 769 -35.18 -5.42 19.91
N ARG A 770 -35.63 -4.79 21.02
CA ARG A 770 -35.59 -3.32 21.17
C ARG A 770 -34.15 -2.80 21.12
N ASP A 771 -33.24 -3.44 21.85
CA ASP A 771 -31.84 -3.01 21.94
C ASP A 771 -31.11 -3.11 20.59
N TRP A 772 -31.41 -4.12 19.76
CA TRP A 772 -30.87 -4.19 18.39
C TRP A 772 -31.40 -3.12 17.47
N ARG A 773 -32.72 -2.84 17.51
CA ARG A 773 -33.33 -1.78 16.71
C ARG A 773 -32.75 -0.41 17.06
N ALA A 774 -32.53 -0.15 18.35
CA ALA A 774 -31.90 1.09 18.82
C ALA A 774 -30.46 1.27 18.28
N LYS A 775 -29.77 0.18 17.96
CA LYS A 775 -28.42 0.19 17.35
C LYS A 775 -28.44 0.24 15.81
N GLY A 776 -29.61 0.41 15.19
CA GLY A 776 -29.75 0.44 13.73
C GLY A 776 -29.52 -0.92 13.05
N GLN A 777 -29.62 -2.03 13.78
CA GLN A 777 -29.38 -3.38 13.26
C GLN A 777 -30.68 -4.06 12.82
N ASN A 778 -30.59 -4.91 11.78
CA ASN A 778 -31.71 -5.75 11.36
C ASN A 778 -31.91 -6.91 12.34
N VAL A 779 -33.12 -7.03 12.87
CA VAL A 779 -33.51 -8.13 13.76
C VAL A 779 -33.64 -9.42 12.93
N PRO A 780 -32.97 -10.52 13.32
CA PRO A 780 -33.12 -11.80 12.62
C PRO A 780 -34.58 -12.29 12.61
N PRO A 781 -35.14 -12.67 11.44
CA PRO A 781 -36.52 -13.15 11.35
C PRO A 781 -36.83 -14.36 12.24
N ILE A 782 -35.80 -15.15 12.58
CA ILE A 782 -35.96 -16.33 13.45
C ILE A 782 -36.37 -15.94 14.88
N LEU A 783 -35.90 -14.81 15.39
CA LEU A 783 -36.20 -14.37 16.75
C LEU A 783 -37.65 -13.92 16.89
N GLU A 784 -38.18 -13.23 15.87
CA GLU A 784 -39.59 -12.88 15.79
C GLU A 784 -40.49 -14.12 15.73
N ARG A 785 -40.04 -15.19 15.05
CA ARG A 785 -40.77 -16.47 15.02
C ARG A 785 -40.79 -17.14 16.40
N HIS A 786 -39.66 -17.19 17.10
CA HIS A 786 -39.61 -17.78 18.45
C HIS A 786 -40.41 -16.95 19.45
N LEU A 787 -40.31 -15.62 19.39
CA LEU A 787 -41.10 -14.70 20.20
C LEU A 787 -42.61 -14.92 20.02
N ALA A 788 -43.07 -15.12 18.78
CA ALA A 788 -44.47 -15.43 18.50
C ALA A 788 -44.92 -16.77 19.12
N VAL A 789 -44.04 -17.77 19.22
CA VAL A 789 -44.31 -19.04 19.91
C VAL A 789 -44.41 -18.82 21.43
N PHE A 790 -43.48 -18.08 22.03
CA PHE A 790 -43.49 -17.83 23.47
C PHE A 790 -44.69 -17.00 23.92
N ARG A 791 -45.16 -16.04 23.11
CA ARG A 791 -46.40 -15.28 23.37
C ARG A 791 -47.66 -16.14 23.44
N GLN A 792 -47.64 -17.34 22.84
CA GLN A 792 -48.74 -18.31 22.97
C GLN A 792 -48.63 -19.16 24.25
N GLY A 793 -47.68 -18.86 25.14
CA GLY A 793 -47.42 -19.63 26.36
C GLY A 793 -46.77 -20.99 26.09
N LYS A 794 -46.19 -21.20 24.91
CA LYS A 794 -45.62 -22.50 24.49
C LYS A 794 -44.10 -22.43 24.43
N PRO A 795 -43.37 -23.48 24.84
CA PRO A 795 -41.95 -23.57 24.59
C PRO A 795 -41.67 -23.92 23.13
N PHE A 796 -40.50 -23.50 22.63
CA PHE A 796 -40.09 -23.79 21.25
C PHE A 796 -39.53 -25.22 21.13
N ARG A 797 -39.74 -25.84 19.97
CA ARG A 797 -39.21 -27.18 19.66
C ARG A 797 -38.52 -27.17 18.30
N MET A 798 -37.33 -27.76 18.25
CA MET A 798 -36.68 -28.06 16.97
C MET A 798 -37.49 -29.09 16.17
N PRO A 799 -37.37 -29.10 14.83
CA PRO A 799 -38.06 -30.08 13.99
C PRO A 799 -37.75 -31.53 14.37
N LYS A 800 -38.73 -32.43 14.27
CA LYS A 800 -38.54 -33.88 14.52
C LYS A 800 -37.61 -34.53 13.51
#